data_AF-A0A517VFA6-F1
#
_entry.id   AF-A0A517VFA6-F1
#
_cell.length_a   1.000
_cell.length_b   1.000
_cell.length_c   1.000
_cell.angle_alpha   90.00
_cell.angle_beta   90.00
_cell.angle_gamma   90.00
#
_symmetry.space_group_name_H-M   'P 1'
#
loop_
_entity.id
_entity.type
_entity.pdbx_description
1 polymer ?
#
loop_
_entity_poly.entity_id
_entity_poly.type
_entity_poly.pdbx_seq_one_letter_code
_entity_poly.pdbx_strand_id
1 'polypeptide(L)'
;MMHCFRVLVLLTFALISLDTQAADTLQLTTPESHQVIQRTGVAPGAGYADVLISGMIPEGTLKTAWEYRLVQLPVQTPSSDLWINFTPKITEKRFSYSARIAAGGWYRLEVRCRVQDKTEAVGTVSPIGVGEVFVVAGQSYATNCNDERLKVADSQQRVVAFDPKKQEWVTAHDPQPVYDNSNGGSIWPPLGDALVKEFRVPVAFVNAAVGATSSTQWLPGGKLHAQLIASGTKVGRFRAVLWQQGESDVIAKTPIDQYIKNIQMIRESAERLWGFNPEWLLAKSTHHPTVYNDPAGELQIRTAIEQLIPKRGFSAGPDTDTLQGENRGDIKSRRHFSSIGQKRAAAMWLTAVRNHLESTAARSGIQVGVAEIDITPPVGFPMAGYYHERLAEGTIDPLKAKAVVFREGETVAALVVCDLIGIATDLSKEVRRIAAEKTGIPAQNIVIAATHSHTAPDYMKELYLYLGKESQEQLRKQYIEKLINGPVAAIEQAFENAKPTVLATGSATQKTPVAFNRRFVMRDGSVKTWQSLKNPEVIRAAGPIDTEIALLSMTDPESGRKRGVLSNFALHLDTVGGMKWSADYPFFIERSLRDALGPDVVSIFGTGCCGDINHANPASPVRNNVDYIGTSLGTSITDQLEKLTPLQNTTLTVESQLVKLPLQDASPEEVARSIKILEIAHKGGKVDFFEHVTAYKKMILDQIRHKKPHANTLEHITWGLSRSLAGAGERLPVDVTVMTIGDEVAIVCLPGEVFVELGLAIKQASPFKTTMIIELSNTVETIYIPHRAAYAGGSYEVTNSNLQPGSGEMLVEAALKLLREAATKNKTD
;
A
#
# COMPACT_ATOMS: atom_id res chain seq x y z
N MET A 1 -84.30 -5.86 63.22
CA MET A 1 -84.47 -7.31 63.44
C MET A 1 -83.47 -8.04 62.54
N MET A 2 -82.76 -9.02 63.10
CA MET A 2 -81.64 -9.76 62.52
C MET A 2 -81.94 -10.48 61.19
N HIS A 3 -80.89 -10.58 60.36
CA HIS A 3 -80.46 -11.75 59.56
C HIS A 3 -81.30 -12.21 58.35
N CYS A 4 -80.68 -12.34 57.17
CA CYS A 4 -80.12 -13.62 56.68
C CYS A 4 -79.53 -13.52 55.26
N PHE A 5 -78.51 -14.38 55.06
CA PHE A 5 -77.62 -14.60 53.92
C PHE A 5 -78.20 -14.52 52.50
N ARG A 6 -77.42 -13.92 51.58
CA ARG A 6 -77.53 -14.07 50.12
C ARG A 6 -76.47 -15.06 49.60
N VAL A 7 -76.93 -16.05 48.85
CA VAL A 7 -76.12 -16.89 47.95
C VAL A 7 -75.81 -16.08 46.69
N LEU A 8 -74.55 -16.05 46.25
CA LEU A 8 -74.17 -15.49 44.94
C LEU A 8 -73.25 -16.46 44.19
N VAL A 9 -73.58 -16.63 42.92
CA VAL A 9 -73.05 -17.58 41.94
C VAL A 9 -71.57 -17.35 41.64
N LEU A 10 -70.80 -18.45 41.61
CA LEU A 10 -69.40 -18.51 41.17
C LEU A 10 -69.31 -18.42 39.63
N LEU A 11 -68.56 -17.43 39.13
CA LEU A 11 -68.07 -17.34 37.75
C LEU A 11 -66.54 -17.38 37.79
N THR A 12 -65.97 -18.45 37.26
CA THR A 12 -64.54 -18.69 37.10
C THR A 12 -64.01 -17.91 35.89
N PHE A 13 -63.15 -16.92 36.12
CA PHE A 13 -62.29 -16.31 35.09
C PHE A 13 -60.86 -16.85 35.27
N ALA A 14 -60.34 -17.52 34.25
CA ALA A 14 -58.95 -17.92 34.16
C ALA A 14 -58.10 -16.72 33.72
N LEU A 15 -57.16 -16.29 34.56
CA LEU A 15 -56.11 -15.34 34.24
C LEU A 15 -54.99 -16.07 33.49
N ILE A 16 -54.78 -15.72 32.22
CA ILE A 16 -53.58 -16.08 31.47
C ILE A 16 -52.48 -15.09 31.85
N SER A 17 -51.45 -15.53 32.56
CA SER A 17 -50.22 -14.75 32.77
C SER A 17 -49.39 -14.77 31.48
N LEU A 18 -49.27 -13.62 30.82
CA LEU A 18 -48.23 -13.40 29.81
C LEU A 18 -46.89 -13.21 30.53
N ASP A 19 -46.12 -14.29 30.67
CA ASP A 19 -44.71 -14.22 31.04
C ASP A 19 -43.92 -13.61 29.87
N THR A 20 -43.67 -12.30 29.90
CA THR A 20 -42.59 -11.69 29.11
C THR A 20 -41.28 -11.94 29.84
N GLN A 21 -40.59 -13.03 29.47
CA GLN A 21 -39.23 -13.29 29.89
C GLN A 21 -38.35 -12.13 29.37
N ALA A 22 -37.74 -11.35 30.27
CA ALA A 22 -36.85 -10.26 29.89
C ALA A 22 -35.59 -10.84 29.22
N ALA A 23 -35.14 -10.22 28.13
CA ALA A 23 -33.89 -10.59 27.47
C ALA A 23 -32.70 -10.39 28.43
N ASP A 24 -31.71 -11.29 28.37
CA ASP A 24 -30.49 -11.17 29.15
C ASP A 24 -29.68 -9.94 28.72
N THR A 25 -28.82 -9.42 29.60
CA THR A 25 -28.03 -8.21 29.29
C THR A 25 -26.65 -8.59 28.75
N LEU A 26 -26.33 -8.18 27.51
CA LEU A 26 -24.96 -8.21 26.98
C LEU A 26 -24.14 -7.12 27.67
N GLN A 27 -23.02 -7.49 28.28
CA GLN A 27 -22.09 -6.52 28.87
C GLN A 27 -21.07 -6.07 27.82
N LEU A 28 -21.27 -4.88 27.25
CA LEU A 28 -20.32 -4.28 26.33
C LEU A 28 -19.07 -3.80 27.09
N THR A 29 -17.90 -4.20 26.63
CA THR A 29 -16.60 -3.79 27.17
C THR A 29 -15.92 -2.74 26.30
N THR A 30 -16.27 -2.65 25.02
CA THR A 30 -15.79 -1.62 24.09
C THR A 30 -16.84 -1.37 23.02
N PRO A 31 -17.08 -0.12 22.60
CA PRO A 31 -16.55 1.12 23.18
C PRO A 31 -17.09 1.41 24.61
N GLU A 32 -16.43 2.30 25.33
CA GLU A 32 -16.83 2.80 26.65
C GLU A 32 -17.76 4.03 26.54
N SER A 33 -18.55 4.31 27.57
CA SER A 33 -19.35 5.53 27.63
C SER A 33 -18.45 6.77 27.54
N HIS A 34 -18.87 7.76 26.75
CA HIS A 34 -18.15 8.99 26.41
C HIS A 34 -16.82 8.80 25.67
N GLN A 35 -16.48 7.58 25.22
CA GLN A 35 -15.28 7.36 24.43
C GLN A 35 -15.42 8.00 23.04
N VAL A 36 -14.39 8.74 22.64
CA VAL A 36 -14.20 9.19 21.25
C VAL A 36 -13.13 8.31 20.60
N ILE A 37 -13.44 7.77 19.43
CA ILE A 37 -12.53 6.98 18.60
C ILE A 37 -12.01 7.88 17.48
N GLN A 38 -10.70 7.83 17.22
CA GLN A 38 -10.07 8.65 16.19
C GLN A 38 -10.61 8.32 14.80
N ARG A 39 -11.14 9.34 14.11
CA ARG A 39 -11.58 9.24 12.72
C ARG A 39 -10.43 9.27 11.72
N THR A 40 -10.65 8.64 10.58
CA THR A 40 -9.98 8.84 9.30
C THR A 40 -10.58 10.06 8.59
N GLY A 41 -9.75 10.79 7.84
CA GLY A 41 -10.14 12.05 7.18
C GLY A 41 -10.02 13.27 8.10
N VAL A 42 -10.17 14.46 7.51
CA VAL A 42 -10.00 15.75 8.21
C VAL A 42 -11.13 16.75 7.94
N ALA A 43 -11.97 16.53 6.93
CA ALA A 43 -13.06 17.43 6.56
C ALA A 43 -14.10 17.60 7.70
N PRO A 44 -14.63 18.80 7.96
CA PRO A 44 -15.58 19.02 9.04
C PRO A 44 -16.84 18.14 8.94
N GLY A 45 -17.18 17.43 10.01
CA GLY A 45 -18.38 16.58 10.13
C GLY A 45 -18.34 15.29 9.28
N ALA A 46 -17.21 14.98 8.64
CA ALA A 46 -17.05 13.82 7.76
C ALA A 46 -15.94 12.87 8.25
N GLY A 47 -15.78 11.73 7.58
CA GLY A 47 -14.82 10.70 7.95
C GLY A 47 -15.48 9.51 8.65
N TYR A 48 -14.68 8.55 9.08
CA TYR A 48 -15.15 7.33 9.73
C TYR A 48 -14.07 6.71 10.64
N ALA A 49 -14.45 5.77 11.49
CA ALA A 49 -13.52 4.91 12.22
C ALA A 49 -14.03 3.47 12.22
N ASP A 50 -13.11 2.52 12.18
CA ASP A 50 -13.42 1.11 12.44
C ASP A 50 -13.44 0.92 13.97
N VAL A 51 -14.64 0.90 14.54
CA VAL A 51 -14.89 0.85 15.98
C VAL A 51 -15.02 -0.61 16.42
N LEU A 52 -14.14 -1.02 17.34
CA LEU A 52 -14.22 -2.33 17.97
C LEU A 52 -15.43 -2.39 18.93
N ILE A 53 -16.40 -3.22 18.58
CA ILE A 53 -17.51 -3.60 19.43
C ILE A 53 -17.15 -4.94 20.08
N SER A 54 -17.07 -4.97 21.41
CA SER A 54 -16.78 -6.19 22.15
C SER A 54 -17.53 -6.26 23.47
N GLY A 55 -17.75 -7.48 23.96
CA GLY A 55 -18.43 -7.70 25.22
C GLY A 55 -18.49 -9.17 25.63
N MET A 56 -19.11 -9.41 26.77
CA MET A 56 -19.34 -10.75 27.30
C MET A 56 -20.73 -11.26 26.91
N ILE A 57 -20.79 -12.53 26.53
CA ILE A 57 -22.00 -13.26 26.16
C ILE A 57 -22.57 -13.95 27.41
N PRO A 58 -23.87 -13.79 27.72
CA PRO A 58 -24.58 -14.56 28.74
C PRO A 58 -24.49 -16.08 28.52
N GLU A 59 -24.68 -16.87 29.58
CA GLU A 59 -24.71 -18.34 29.45
C GLU A 59 -25.94 -18.80 28.66
N GLY A 60 -25.74 -19.72 27.70
CA GLY A 60 -26.82 -20.31 26.89
C GLY A 60 -27.00 -19.69 25.49
N THR A 61 -26.46 -18.50 25.23
CA THR A 61 -26.58 -17.77 23.96
C THR A 61 -25.57 -18.26 22.90
N LEU A 62 -25.70 -19.50 22.42
CA LEU A 62 -24.83 -20.06 21.37
C LEU A 62 -25.68 -20.52 20.17
N LYS A 63 -25.65 -19.72 19.08
CA LYS A 63 -26.35 -19.84 17.76
C LYS A 63 -27.47 -18.82 17.55
N THR A 64 -27.10 -17.54 17.47
CA THR A 64 -28.03 -16.42 17.34
C THR A 64 -27.62 -15.50 16.18
N ALA A 65 -28.58 -14.79 15.58
CA ALA A 65 -28.30 -13.71 14.64
C ALA A 65 -27.85 -12.47 15.43
N TRP A 66 -26.75 -11.85 15.02
CA TRP A 66 -26.16 -10.69 15.70
C TRP A 66 -26.42 -9.42 14.91
N GLU A 67 -26.91 -8.41 15.61
CA GLU A 67 -27.27 -7.14 15.01
C GLU A 67 -26.78 -5.98 15.87
N TYR A 68 -26.37 -4.89 15.24
CA TYR A 68 -26.11 -3.63 15.93
C TYR A 68 -26.84 -2.48 15.25
N ARG A 69 -27.07 -1.40 15.98
CA ARG A 69 -27.52 -0.13 15.42
C ARG A 69 -26.90 1.05 16.16
N LEU A 70 -26.84 2.17 15.45
CA LEU A 70 -26.37 3.44 15.98
C LEU A 70 -27.52 4.45 15.98
N VAL A 71 -27.78 5.06 17.12
CA VAL A 71 -28.78 6.12 17.28
C VAL A 71 -28.04 7.43 17.51
N GLN A 72 -28.16 8.38 16.58
CA GLN A 72 -27.53 9.69 16.71
C GLN A 72 -28.20 10.53 17.83
N LEU A 73 -27.39 11.22 18.62
CA LEU A 73 -27.80 12.05 19.76
C LEU A 73 -27.53 13.55 19.50
N PRO A 74 -28.41 14.46 19.94
CA PRO A 74 -29.73 14.19 20.52
C PRO A 74 -30.68 13.56 19.47
N VAL A 75 -31.62 12.73 19.93
CA VAL A 75 -32.54 12.01 19.04
C VAL A 75 -33.48 13.02 18.36
N GLN A 76 -33.22 13.34 17.09
CA GLN A 76 -34.02 14.32 16.34
C GLN A 76 -35.30 13.70 15.72
N THR A 77 -35.27 12.40 15.43
CA THR A 77 -36.38 11.61 14.85
C THR A 77 -36.43 10.24 15.54
N PRO A 78 -37.59 9.58 15.64
CA PRO A 78 -37.66 8.18 16.08
C PRO A 78 -36.65 7.37 15.27
N SER A 79 -35.76 6.63 15.93
CA SER A 79 -34.62 5.95 15.30
C SER A 79 -35.07 5.15 14.08
N SER A 80 -34.29 5.13 12.99
CA SER A 80 -34.52 4.13 11.94
C SER A 80 -34.52 2.74 12.59
N ASP A 81 -35.52 1.92 12.29
CA ASP A 81 -35.57 0.51 12.72
C ASP A 81 -34.55 -0.37 11.98
N LEU A 82 -33.58 0.23 11.30
CA LEU A 82 -32.55 -0.47 10.55
C LEU A 82 -31.47 -1.00 11.50
N TRP A 83 -31.53 -2.31 11.72
CA TRP A 83 -30.49 -3.08 12.39
C TRP A 83 -29.53 -3.67 11.35
N ILE A 84 -28.23 -3.60 11.64
CA ILE A 84 -27.18 -4.10 10.77
C ILE A 84 -26.73 -5.46 11.27
N ASN A 85 -26.90 -6.48 10.43
CA ASN A 85 -26.41 -7.83 10.72
C ASN A 85 -24.88 -7.87 10.70
N PHE A 86 -24.28 -8.61 11.63
CA PHE A 86 -22.85 -8.87 11.64
C PHE A 86 -22.54 -10.29 12.11
N THR A 87 -21.31 -10.74 11.86
CA THR A 87 -20.80 -12.02 12.37
C THR A 87 -19.65 -11.75 13.33
N PRO A 88 -19.85 -11.88 14.65
CA PRO A 88 -18.76 -11.68 15.60
C PRO A 88 -17.74 -12.81 15.55
N LYS A 89 -16.49 -12.48 15.89
CA LYS A 89 -15.54 -13.48 16.37
C LYS A 89 -15.90 -13.81 17.82
N ILE A 90 -16.11 -15.08 18.11
CA ILE A 90 -16.41 -15.56 19.46
C ILE A 90 -15.24 -16.41 19.95
N THR A 91 -14.69 -16.06 21.10
CA THR A 91 -13.71 -16.86 21.83
C THR A 91 -14.22 -17.07 23.24
N GLU A 92 -14.50 -18.31 23.61
CA GLU A 92 -15.15 -18.66 24.89
C GLU A 92 -16.48 -17.90 25.08
N LYS A 93 -16.53 -16.98 26.06
CA LYS A 93 -17.70 -16.14 26.38
C LYS A 93 -17.55 -14.69 25.91
N ARG A 94 -16.56 -14.37 25.07
CA ARG A 94 -16.34 -13.00 24.56
C ARG A 94 -16.64 -12.93 23.08
N PHE A 95 -17.37 -11.90 22.67
CA PHE A 95 -17.56 -11.56 21.26
C PHE A 95 -16.75 -10.31 20.89
N SER A 96 -16.33 -10.23 19.63
CA SER A 96 -15.78 -9.01 19.06
C SER A 96 -16.14 -8.85 17.58
N TYR A 97 -16.32 -7.61 17.17
CA TYR A 97 -16.57 -7.22 15.78
C TYR A 97 -16.08 -5.80 15.54
N SER A 98 -15.54 -5.51 14.35
CA SER A 98 -15.14 -4.16 13.97
C SER A 98 -16.21 -3.58 13.05
N ALA A 99 -16.89 -2.53 13.52
CA ALA A 99 -17.93 -1.83 12.76
C ALA A 99 -17.39 -0.51 12.23
N ARG A 100 -17.55 -0.24 10.93
CA ARG A 100 -17.22 1.06 10.36
C ARG A 100 -18.31 2.07 10.71
N ILE A 101 -17.95 3.10 11.48
CA ILE A 101 -18.87 4.12 11.98
C ILE A 101 -18.45 5.49 11.44
N ALA A 102 -19.39 6.21 10.85
CA ALA A 102 -19.16 7.57 10.35
C ALA A 102 -18.90 8.54 11.51
N ALA A 103 -17.96 9.47 11.28
CA ALA A 103 -17.77 10.63 12.13
C ALA A 103 -19.05 11.48 12.17
N GLY A 104 -19.29 12.16 13.28
CA GLY A 104 -20.53 12.88 13.48
C GLY A 104 -20.64 13.41 14.90
N GLY A 105 -21.86 13.44 15.44
CA GLY A 105 -22.11 13.79 16.84
C GLY A 105 -21.92 12.61 17.80
N TRP A 106 -22.65 12.63 18.90
CA TRP A 106 -22.74 11.48 19.80
C TRP A 106 -23.66 10.40 19.22
N TYR A 107 -23.33 9.14 19.46
CA TYR A 107 -24.17 7.98 19.16
C TYR A 107 -24.48 7.19 20.42
N ARG A 108 -25.65 6.57 20.47
CA ARG A 108 -25.91 5.41 21.32
C ARG A 108 -25.76 4.15 20.48
N LEU A 109 -24.86 3.26 20.88
CA LEU A 109 -24.67 1.96 20.25
C LEU A 109 -25.52 0.93 20.99
N GLU A 110 -26.33 0.20 20.24
CA GLU A 110 -27.12 -0.92 20.72
C GLU A 110 -26.70 -2.18 19.96
N VAL A 111 -26.47 -3.27 20.68
CA VAL A 111 -26.10 -4.57 20.14
C VAL A 111 -27.12 -5.58 20.65
N ARG A 112 -27.63 -6.44 19.79
CA ARG A 112 -28.54 -7.52 20.20
C ARG A 112 -28.22 -8.84 19.52
N CYS A 113 -28.65 -9.91 20.15
CA CYS A 113 -28.70 -11.23 19.54
C CYS A 113 -30.14 -11.75 19.48
N ARG A 114 -30.47 -12.51 18.43
CA ARG A 114 -31.81 -13.05 18.16
C ARG A 114 -31.83 -14.54 17.86
N VAL A 115 -32.91 -15.21 18.27
CA VAL A 115 -33.29 -16.58 17.85
C VAL A 115 -34.76 -16.56 17.41
N GLN A 116 -35.04 -17.03 16.18
CA GLN A 116 -36.40 -17.19 15.65
C GLN A 116 -37.33 -16.00 15.99
N ASP A 117 -36.84 -14.81 15.65
CA ASP A 117 -37.49 -13.51 15.86
C ASP A 117 -37.64 -12.97 17.28
N LYS A 118 -37.15 -13.69 18.30
CA LYS A 118 -37.06 -13.20 19.68
C LYS A 118 -35.67 -12.65 20.00
N THR A 119 -35.62 -11.50 20.67
CA THR A 119 -34.37 -10.94 21.22
C THR A 119 -33.97 -11.73 22.44
N GLU A 120 -32.79 -12.35 22.42
CA GLU A 120 -32.27 -13.12 23.54
C GLU A 120 -31.46 -12.27 24.50
N ALA A 121 -30.62 -11.38 23.98
CA ALA A 121 -29.84 -10.46 24.80
C ALA A 121 -29.59 -9.12 24.11
N VAL A 122 -29.46 -8.05 24.91
CA VAL A 122 -29.18 -6.70 24.42
C VAL A 122 -28.11 -6.01 25.26
N GLY A 123 -27.22 -5.27 24.61
CA GLY A 123 -26.19 -4.45 25.22
C GLY A 123 -26.26 -3.03 24.67
N THR A 124 -25.99 -2.04 25.51
CA THR A 124 -26.05 -0.64 25.10
C THR A 124 -24.90 0.14 25.73
N VAL A 125 -24.29 1.02 24.94
CA VAL A 125 -23.34 2.02 25.43
C VAL A 125 -23.69 3.38 24.85
N SER A 126 -23.68 4.40 25.71
CA SER A 126 -24.09 5.76 25.36
C SER A 126 -23.37 6.78 26.25
N PRO A 127 -23.02 7.96 25.71
CA PRO A 127 -22.77 8.22 24.29
C PRO A 127 -21.43 7.59 23.85
N ILE A 128 -21.20 7.43 22.55
CA ILE A 128 -19.90 7.15 21.92
C ILE A 128 -19.70 8.07 20.72
N GLY A 129 -18.46 8.42 20.39
CA GLY A 129 -18.16 9.37 19.32
C GLY A 129 -17.10 8.84 18.37
N VAL A 130 -17.20 9.24 17.11
CA VAL A 130 -16.09 9.14 16.13
C VAL A 130 -15.67 10.56 15.79
N GLY A 131 -14.42 10.91 16.11
CA GLY A 131 -13.97 12.30 16.11
C GLY A 131 -12.45 12.42 16.23
N GLU A 132 -11.98 13.47 16.90
CA GLU A 132 -10.55 13.71 17.08
C GLU A 132 -10.09 13.30 18.48
N VAL A 133 -8.96 12.61 18.56
CA VAL A 133 -8.34 12.18 19.82
C VAL A 133 -6.94 12.73 19.88
N PHE A 134 -6.57 13.37 20.98
CA PHE A 134 -5.24 13.94 21.20
C PHE A 134 -4.64 13.41 22.50
N VAL A 135 -3.37 13.03 22.44
CA VAL A 135 -2.58 12.76 23.65
C VAL A 135 -1.83 14.03 24.00
N VAL A 136 -1.96 14.51 25.24
CA VAL A 136 -1.25 15.67 25.75
C VAL A 136 -0.06 15.20 26.59
N ALA A 137 1.12 15.76 26.36
CA ALA A 137 2.32 15.47 27.12
C ALA A 137 3.15 16.73 27.34
N GLY A 138 4.02 16.71 28.35
CA GLY A 138 4.83 17.86 28.73
C GLY A 138 4.69 18.21 30.20
N GLN A 139 4.76 19.49 30.54
CA GLN A 139 4.85 19.92 31.93
C GLN A 139 3.73 20.86 32.41
N SER A 140 4.04 21.81 33.29
CA SER A 140 3.05 22.55 34.08
C SER A 140 2.06 23.37 33.24
N TYR A 141 2.45 23.90 32.09
CA TYR A 141 1.51 24.59 31.19
C TYR A 141 0.48 23.65 30.54
N ALA A 142 0.81 22.35 30.41
CA ALA A 142 -0.11 21.33 29.93
C ALA A 142 -0.98 20.71 31.04
N THR A 143 -0.75 21.02 32.32
CA THR A 143 -1.51 20.47 33.45
C THR A 143 -2.38 21.56 34.10
N ASN A 144 -2.96 21.28 35.27
CA ASN A 144 -3.87 22.19 35.97
C ASN A 144 -3.12 23.29 36.75
N CYS A 145 -2.23 24.04 36.09
CA CYS A 145 -1.41 25.09 36.72
C CYS A 145 -1.78 26.52 36.27
N ASN A 146 -2.87 26.70 35.51
CA ASN A 146 -3.37 28.02 35.11
C ASN A 146 -4.41 28.59 36.10
N ASP A 147 -4.73 29.87 35.97
CA ASP A 147 -5.55 30.63 36.93
C ASP A 147 -6.99 30.13 37.05
N GLU A 148 -7.76 30.17 35.96
CA GLU A 148 -9.21 29.96 35.98
C GLU A 148 -9.56 28.52 35.62
N ARG A 149 -10.38 27.85 36.43
CA ARG A 149 -10.97 26.55 36.08
C ARG A 149 -12.09 26.76 35.05
N LEU A 150 -11.80 26.46 33.79
CA LEU A 150 -12.74 26.62 32.69
C LEU A 150 -13.60 25.36 32.53
N LYS A 151 -14.80 25.53 31.98
CA LYS A 151 -15.74 24.45 31.68
C LYS A 151 -15.99 24.40 30.17
N VAL A 152 -16.13 23.18 29.63
CA VAL A 152 -16.65 22.92 28.28
C VAL A 152 -17.97 23.67 28.07
N ALA A 153 -17.98 24.54 27.07
CA ALA A 153 -19.12 25.37 26.69
C ALA A 153 -20.02 24.71 25.63
N ASP A 154 -19.52 23.71 24.89
CA ASP A 154 -20.33 22.95 23.93
C ASP A 154 -21.59 22.38 24.61
N SER A 155 -22.76 22.77 24.11
CA SER A 155 -24.06 22.37 24.71
C SER A 155 -24.30 20.86 24.72
N GLN A 156 -23.64 20.11 23.83
CA GLN A 156 -23.70 18.65 23.77
C GLN A 156 -22.57 17.96 24.55
N GLN A 157 -21.73 18.73 25.24
CA GLN A 157 -20.61 18.25 26.04
C GLN A 157 -19.68 17.32 25.24
N ARG A 158 -19.42 17.65 23.97
CA ARG A 158 -18.63 16.84 23.03
C ARG A 158 -17.12 16.90 23.22
N VAL A 159 -16.66 17.55 24.28
CA VAL A 159 -15.25 17.62 24.66
C VAL A 159 -15.04 16.77 25.90
N VAL A 160 -14.29 15.69 25.78
CA VAL A 160 -14.08 14.70 26.84
C VAL A 160 -12.61 14.53 27.16
N ALA A 161 -12.33 14.08 28.37
CA ALA A 161 -11.00 13.72 28.83
C ALA A 161 -11.04 12.34 29.49
N PHE A 162 -9.97 11.55 29.32
CA PHE A 162 -9.83 10.28 30.02
C PHE A 162 -9.21 10.49 31.40
N ASP A 163 -9.84 9.92 32.44
CA ASP A 163 -9.32 9.89 33.81
C ASP A 163 -8.42 8.67 34.04
N PRO A 164 -7.09 8.83 34.06
CA PRO A 164 -6.18 7.69 34.24
C PRO A 164 -6.22 7.11 35.66
N LYS A 165 -6.72 7.84 36.66
CA LYS A 165 -6.82 7.36 38.05
C LYS A 165 -8.08 6.54 38.26
N LYS A 166 -9.19 6.95 37.66
CA LYS A 166 -10.48 6.26 37.76
C LYS A 166 -10.76 5.28 36.62
N GLN A 167 -10.00 5.34 35.54
CA GLN A 167 -10.17 4.56 34.32
C GLN A 167 -11.53 4.80 33.65
N GLU A 168 -11.97 6.06 33.57
CA GLU A 168 -13.26 6.46 32.98
C GLU A 168 -13.13 7.69 32.08
N TRP A 169 -14.08 7.89 31.16
CA TRP A 169 -14.18 9.13 30.38
C TRP A 169 -15.11 10.12 31.06
N VAL A 170 -14.70 11.38 31.12
CA VAL A 170 -15.47 12.48 31.71
C VAL A 170 -15.52 13.66 30.74
N THR A 171 -16.50 14.55 30.89
CA THR A 171 -16.44 15.85 30.22
C THR A 171 -15.16 16.57 30.65
N ALA A 172 -14.46 17.18 29.70
CA ALA A 172 -13.18 17.86 29.91
C ALA A 172 -13.33 19.22 30.64
N HIS A 173 -14.04 19.26 31.77
CA HIS A 173 -14.04 20.41 32.67
C HIS A 173 -12.74 20.48 33.48
N ASP A 174 -12.31 21.69 33.83
CA ASP A 174 -11.21 21.85 34.78
C ASP A 174 -11.66 21.59 36.24
N PRO A 175 -10.78 21.02 37.08
CA PRO A 175 -9.43 20.54 36.73
C PRO A 175 -9.49 19.30 35.84
N GLN A 176 -8.66 19.28 34.80
CA GLN A 176 -8.55 18.11 33.92
C GLN A 176 -8.05 16.90 34.70
N PRO A 177 -8.49 15.69 34.34
CA PRO A 177 -7.89 14.50 34.89
C PRO A 177 -6.44 14.36 34.40
N VAL A 178 -5.51 14.25 35.35
CA VAL A 178 -4.05 14.18 35.11
C VAL A 178 -3.39 13.23 36.11
N TYR A 179 -2.16 12.79 35.81
CA TYR A 179 -1.40 11.91 36.70
C TYR A 179 -0.86 12.61 37.96
N ASP A 180 -0.57 13.91 37.88
CA ASP A 180 -0.08 14.69 39.02
C ASP A 180 -1.22 15.17 39.94
N ASN A 181 -0.89 16.00 40.94
CA ASN A 181 -1.85 16.53 41.92
C ASN A 181 -2.22 18.00 41.66
N SER A 182 -1.96 18.52 40.47
CA SER A 182 -2.35 19.88 40.09
C SER A 182 -3.88 20.02 40.07
N ASN A 183 -4.38 21.21 40.39
CA ASN A 183 -5.81 21.42 40.61
C ASN A 183 -6.36 22.79 40.14
N GLY A 184 -5.60 23.57 39.38
CA GLY A 184 -6.04 24.83 38.78
C GLY A 184 -6.79 24.64 37.47
N GLY A 185 -6.69 25.65 36.60
CA GLY A 185 -7.19 25.63 35.24
C GLY A 185 -6.22 25.04 34.23
N SER A 186 -6.72 24.75 33.03
CA SER A 186 -5.96 24.30 31.87
C SER A 186 -6.36 25.07 30.60
N ILE A 187 -5.74 24.74 29.47
CA ILE A 187 -6.10 25.30 28.15
C ILE A 187 -6.99 24.36 27.33
N TRP A 188 -7.24 23.15 27.84
CA TRP A 188 -7.85 22.06 27.08
C TRP A 188 -9.37 22.20 26.89
N PRO A 189 -10.19 22.66 27.87
CA PRO A 189 -11.59 22.94 27.62
C PRO A 189 -11.83 23.94 26.49
N PRO A 190 -11.24 25.17 26.50
CA PRO A 190 -11.47 26.13 25.41
C PRO A 190 -10.86 25.69 24.07
N LEU A 191 -9.76 24.91 24.07
CA LEU A 191 -9.24 24.32 22.83
C LEU A 191 -10.24 23.30 22.26
N GLY A 192 -10.74 22.40 23.09
CA GLY A 192 -11.71 21.40 22.71
C GLY A 192 -12.99 22.01 22.15
N ASP A 193 -13.54 23.04 22.80
CA ASP A 193 -14.73 23.76 22.30
C ASP A 193 -14.47 24.35 20.90
N ALA A 194 -13.28 24.92 20.69
CA ALA A 194 -12.91 25.49 19.41
C ALA A 194 -12.71 24.41 18.33
N LEU A 195 -12.12 23.27 18.66
CA LEU A 195 -11.97 22.12 17.76
C LEU A 195 -13.31 21.49 17.39
N VAL A 196 -14.23 21.33 18.36
CA VAL A 196 -15.60 20.85 18.10
C VAL A 196 -16.33 21.80 17.15
N LYS A 197 -16.17 23.12 17.32
CA LYS A 197 -16.75 24.13 16.42
C LYS A 197 -16.17 24.05 15.00
N GLU A 198 -14.86 23.89 14.89
CA GLU A 198 -14.13 23.81 13.62
C GLU A 198 -14.47 22.53 12.84
N PHE A 199 -14.29 21.38 13.48
CA PHE A 199 -14.35 20.07 12.84
C PHE A 199 -15.71 19.40 12.95
N ARG A 200 -16.64 19.95 13.74
CA ARG A 200 -18.02 19.46 13.91
C ARG A 200 -18.11 17.99 14.34
N VAL A 201 -17.12 17.52 15.09
CA VAL A 201 -17.03 16.16 15.65
C VAL A 201 -16.62 16.23 17.13
N PRO A 202 -16.91 15.20 17.96
CA PRO A 202 -16.39 15.07 19.31
C PRO A 202 -14.87 15.11 19.37
N VAL A 203 -14.36 15.62 20.50
CA VAL A 203 -12.93 15.77 20.75
C VAL A 203 -12.59 15.13 22.09
N ALA A 204 -11.57 14.28 22.09
CA ALA A 204 -11.03 13.64 23.28
C ALA A 204 -9.60 14.09 23.57
N PHE A 205 -9.30 14.33 24.84
CA PHE A 205 -7.95 14.53 25.35
C PHE A 205 -7.56 13.42 26.32
N VAL A 206 -6.32 12.95 26.21
CA VAL A 206 -5.69 12.10 27.24
C VAL A 206 -4.44 12.78 27.73
N ASN A 207 -4.50 13.30 28.96
CA ASN A 207 -3.46 14.16 29.48
C ASN A 207 -2.45 13.38 30.35
N ALA A 208 -1.28 13.13 29.76
CA ALA A 208 -0.16 12.48 30.42
C ALA A 208 0.81 13.47 31.08
N ALA A 209 0.62 14.79 30.93
CA ALA A 209 1.55 15.80 31.39
C ALA A 209 1.74 15.80 32.93
N VAL A 210 2.94 16.17 33.36
CA VAL A 210 3.32 16.23 34.78
C VAL A 210 4.12 17.51 35.04
N GLY A 211 3.66 18.33 35.99
CA GLY A 211 4.33 19.60 36.31
C GLY A 211 5.79 19.44 36.79
N ALA A 212 6.62 20.45 36.48
CA ALA A 212 8.01 20.55 36.90
C ALA A 212 8.92 19.37 36.44
N THR A 213 8.76 18.93 35.20
CA THR A 213 9.58 17.85 34.62
C THR A 213 10.37 18.30 33.40
N SER A 214 11.65 17.92 33.32
CA SER A 214 12.48 18.10 32.12
C SER A 214 12.38 16.92 31.15
N SER A 215 12.80 17.11 29.90
CA SER A 215 12.84 16.09 28.85
C SER A 215 13.58 14.82 29.28
N THR A 216 14.63 14.94 30.10
CA THR A 216 15.39 13.79 30.63
C THR A 216 14.52 12.85 31.48
N GLN A 217 13.56 13.38 32.24
CA GLN A 217 12.67 12.56 33.08
C GLN A 217 11.63 11.78 32.27
N TRP A 218 11.42 12.17 31.01
CA TRP A 218 10.52 11.51 30.07
C TRP A 218 11.20 10.38 29.28
N LEU A 219 12.51 10.19 29.42
CA LEU A 219 13.25 9.16 28.70
C LEU A 219 12.68 7.74 28.93
N PRO A 220 12.85 6.83 27.94
CA PRO A 220 12.39 5.46 28.04
C PRO A 220 12.88 4.73 29.30
N GLY A 221 12.02 3.89 29.88
CA GLY A 221 12.28 3.16 31.13
C GLY A 221 11.88 3.91 32.41
N GLY A 222 11.57 5.21 32.32
CA GLY A 222 11.08 6.01 33.43
C GLY A 222 9.56 5.94 33.65
N LYS A 223 9.10 6.43 34.82
CA LYS A 223 7.67 6.48 35.19
C LYS A 223 6.85 7.33 34.23
N LEU A 224 7.35 8.51 33.84
CA LEU A 224 6.62 9.44 32.95
C LEU A 224 6.44 8.84 31.55
N HIS A 225 7.49 8.20 31.04
CA HIS A 225 7.42 7.45 29.80
C HIS A 225 6.36 6.33 29.89
N ALA A 226 6.36 5.53 30.95
CA ALA A 226 5.34 4.48 31.12
C ALA A 226 3.90 5.04 31.13
N GLN A 227 3.69 6.20 31.76
CA GLN A 227 2.40 6.91 31.76
C GLN A 227 2.01 7.41 30.37
N LEU A 228 2.95 7.93 29.58
CA LEU A 228 2.74 8.29 28.18
C LEU A 228 2.27 7.07 27.37
N ILE A 229 3.00 5.95 27.48
CA ILE A 229 2.69 4.73 26.74
C ILE A 229 1.31 4.21 27.11
N ALA A 230 0.99 4.14 28.40
CA ALA A 230 -0.32 3.71 28.88
C ALA A 230 -1.44 4.60 28.33
N SER A 231 -1.22 5.92 28.28
CA SER A 231 -2.18 6.90 27.77
C SER A 231 -2.49 6.69 26.29
N GLY A 232 -1.47 6.53 25.43
CA GLY A 232 -1.68 6.25 24.01
C GLY A 232 -2.26 4.85 23.76
N THR A 233 -1.82 3.84 24.52
CA THR A 233 -2.34 2.46 24.40
C THR A 233 -3.82 2.39 24.75
N LYS A 234 -4.28 3.15 25.75
CA LYS A 234 -5.68 3.19 26.16
C LYS A 234 -6.63 3.65 25.04
N VAL A 235 -6.21 4.62 24.23
CA VAL A 235 -7.06 5.18 23.17
C VAL A 235 -6.85 4.54 21.79
N GLY A 236 -5.78 3.77 21.62
CA GLY A 236 -5.43 3.19 20.32
C GLY A 236 -4.93 4.28 19.37
N ARG A 237 -5.55 4.40 18.19
CA ARG A 237 -5.18 5.47 17.24
C ARG A 237 -5.62 6.83 17.77
N PHE A 238 -4.78 7.83 17.60
CA PHE A 238 -5.05 9.23 17.92
C PHE A 238 -4.38 10.15 16.90
N ARG A 239 -4.83 11.41 16.82
CA ARG A 239 -4.41 12.36 15.80
C ARG A 239 -2.96 12.77 15.95
N ALA A 240 -2.60 13.23 17.13
CA ALA A 240 -1.27 13.76 17.42
C ALA A 240 -0.97 13.79 18.91
N VAL A 241 0.33 13.90 19.23
CA VAL A 241 0.80 14.29 20.56
C VAL A 241 0.93 15.81 20.60
N LEU A 242 0.24 16.46 21.55
CA LEU A 242 0.39 17.87 21.85
C LEU A 242 1.46 18.02 22.94
N TRP A 243 2.68 18.38 22.54
CA TRP A 243 3.84 18.47 23.43
C TRP A 243 4.05 19.90 23.90
N GLN A 244 3.73 20.18 25.17
CA GLN A 244 3.90 21.51 25.78
C GLN A 244 4.89 21.46 26.94
N GLN A 245 6.16 21.72 26.60
CA GLN A 245 7.29 21.47 27.49
C GLN A 245 8.47 22.38 27.13
N GLY A 246 9.28 22.75 28.12
CA GLY A 246 10.61 23.32 27.89
C GLY A 246 11.19 24.04 29.11
N GLU A 247 10.35 24.52 30.02
CA GLU A 247 10.77 25.40 31.13
C GLU A 247 11.73 24.70 32.10
N SER A 248 11.45 23.46 32.47
CA SER A 248 12.35 22.70 33.35
C SER A 248 13.67 22.32 32.67
N ASP A 249 13.72 22.25 31.33
CA ASP A 249 14.98 22.06 30.60
C ASP A 249 15.83 23.33 30.59
N VAL A 250 15.19 24.52 30.59
CA VAL A 250 15.87 25.81 30.80
C VAL A 250 16.52 25.84 32.18
N ILE A 251 15.76 25.52 33.24
CA ILE A 251 16.29 25.46 34.62
C ILE A 251 17.42 24.43 34.73
N ALA A 252 17.27 23.27 34.08
CA ALA A 252 18.29 22.21 34.07
C ALA A 252 19.51 22.53 33.19
N LYS A 253 19.49 23.64 32.45
CA LYS A 253 20.54 24.04 31.49
C LYS A 253 20.82 22.95 30.45
N THR A 254 19.75 22.36 29.93
CA THR A 254 19.86 21.24 28.98
C THR A 254 20.42 21.71 27.64
N PRO A 255 21.53 21.15 27.15
CA PRO A 255 22.09 21.53 25.85
C PRO A 255 21.15 21.21 24.69
N ILE A 256 21.27 21.97 23.59
CA ILE A 256 20.47 21.82 22.36
C ILE A 256 20.45 20.36 21.89
N ASP A 257 21.63 19.77 21.67
CA ASP A 257 21.76 18.41 21.16
C ASP A 257 21.14 17.36 22.10
N GLN A 258 21.23 17.61 23.42
CA GLN A 258 20.67 16.69 24.41
C GLN A 258 19.15 16.77 24.44
N TYR A 259 18.57 17.96 24.31
CA TYR A 259 17.11 18.12 24.20
C TYR A 259 16.59 17.42 22.94
N ILE A 260 17.21 17.67 21.78
CA ILE A 260 16.88 17.02 20.51
C ILE A 260 16.91 15.49 20.68
N LYS A 261 18.01 14.97 21.22
CA LYS A 261 18.19 13.54 21.45
C LYS A 261 17.12 12.97 22.38
N ASN A 262 16.80 13.66 23.47
CA ASN A 262 15.77 13.23 24.40
C ASN A 262 14.41 13.09 23.69
N ILE A 263 13.97 14.13 22.99
CA ILE A 263 12.68 14.13 22.29
C ILE A 263 12.61 13.02 21.23
N GLN A 264 13.67 12.81 20.45
CA GLN A 264 13.74 11.71 19.49
C GLN A 264 13.64 10.34 20.17
N MET A 265 14.40 10.09 21.24
CA MET A 265 14.37 8.80 21.95
C MET A 265 13.00 8.51 22.58
N ILE A 266 12.35 9.53 23.15
CA ILE A 266 11.01 9.39 23.73
C ILE A 266 10.01 9.00 22.63
N ARG A 267 10.02 9.74 21.51
CA ARG A 267 9.12 9.51 20.39
C ARG A 267 9.33 8.12 19.78
N GLU A 268 10.56 7.78 19.40
CA GLU A 268 10.88 6.49 18.77
C GLU A 268 10.48 5.28 19.64
N SER A 269 10.66 5.41 20.95
CA SER A 269 10.23 4.40 21.92
C SER A 269 8.70 4.32 22.00
N ALA A 270 8.01 5.47 22.01
CA ALA A 270 6.56 5.52 22.04
C ALA A 270 5.91 4.96 20.78
N GLU A 271 6.43 5.30 19.60
CA GLU A 271 5.95 4.75 18.33
C GLU A 271 6.06 3.23 18.27
N ARG A 272 7.20 2.70 18.71
CA ARG A 272 7.44 1.26 18.74
C ARG A 272 6.45 0.53 19.65
N LEU A 273 6.14 1.12 20.81
CA LEU A 273 5.26 0.51 21.81
C LEU A 273 3.77 0.70 21.48
N TRP A 274 3.40 1.79 20.81
CA TRP A 274 2.03 1.99 20.31
C TRP A 274 1.75 1.24 19.01
N GLY A 275 2.78 0.91 18.23
CA GLY A 275 2.64 0.22 16.94
C GLY A 275 2.19 1.13 15.79
N PHE A 276 2.26 2.46 15.97
CA PHE A 276 2.02 3.45 14.93
C PHE A 276 2.74 4.77 15.25
N ASN A 277 2.81 5.67 14.27
CA ASN A 277 3.66 6.87 14.25
C ASN A 277 2.84 8.18 14.21
N PRO A 278 2.23 8.62 15.33
CA PRO A 278 1.54 9.92 15.37
C PRO A 278 2.53 11.08 15.20
N GLU A 279 2.04 12.20 14.69
CA GLU A 279 2.80 13.44 14.64
C GLU A 279 2.91 14.06 16.06
N TRP A 280 4.05 14.69 16.35
CA TRP A 280 4.28 15.42 17.59
C TRP A 280 4.32 16.92 17.30
N LEU A 281 3.33 17.67 17.83
CA LEU A 281 3.28 19.12 17.71
C LEU A 281 4.05 19.72 18.89
N LEU A 282 5.20 20.34 18.59
CA LEU A 282 6.12 20.86 19.60
C LEU A 282 5.85 22.34 19.87
N ALA A 283 5.28 22.68 21.04
CA ALA A 283 5.10 24.06 21.43
C ALA A 283 6.42 24.68 21.93
N LYS A 284 6.64 25.95 21.62
CA LYS A 284 7.68 26.75 22.31
C LYS A 284 7.08 27.30 23.60
N SER A 285 7.26 26.52 24.65
CA SER A 285 6.83 26.82 26.03
C SER A 285 8.08 26.73 26.90
N THR A 286 8.87 27.80 26.91
CA THR A 286 10.18 27.85 27.59
C THR A 286 10.24 28.91 28.67
N HIS A 287 9.22 29.78 28.75
CA HIS A 287 9.21 30.92 29.66
C HIS A 287 8.39 30.67 30.93
N HIS A 288 8.97 30.94 32.11
CA HIS A 288 8.25 30.93 33.39
C HIS A 288 8.44 32.26 34.15
N PRO A 289 7.50 33.22 34.05
CA PRO A 289 7.71 34.63 34.45
C PRO A 289 8.00 34.85 35.94
N THR A 290 7.68 33.88 36.79
CA THR A 290 7.74 34.02 38.26
C THR A 290 8.78 33.13 38.94
N VAL A 291 9.45 32.24 38.20
CA VAL A 291 10.39 31.25 38.77
C VAL A 291 11.81 31.55 38.33
N TYR A 292 12.01 31.93 37.06
CA TYR A 292 13.32 32.34 36.56
C TYR A 292 13.15 33.34 35.41
N ASN A 293 14.25 34.00 35.05
CA ASN A 293 14.36 34.80 33.85
C ASN A 293 15.72 34.48 33.22
N ASP A 294 15.73 33.60 32.22
CA ASP A 294 16.95 33.14 31.53
C ASP A 294 16.73 33.15 30.00
N PRO A 295 16.80 34.32 29.36
CA PRO A 295 16.58 34.44 27.92
C PRO A 295 17.56 33.60 27.08
N ALA A 296 18.76 33.35 27.60
CA ALA A 296 19.77 32.55 26.90
C ALA A 296 19.41 31.06 26.93
N GLY A 297 19.02 30.53 28.09
CA GLY A 297 18.53 29.16 28.23
C GLY A 297 17.21 28.93 27.47
N GLU A 298 16.30 29.90 27.51
CA GLU A 298 15.07 29.90 26.69
C GLU A 298 15.40 29.78 25.20
N LEU A 299 16.32 30.61 24.69
CA LEU A 299 16.75 30.56 23.28
C LEU A 299 17.37 29.21 22.90
N GLN A 300 18.11 28.55 23.80
CA GLN A 300 18.68 27.22 23.54
C GLN A 300 17.58 26.17 23.30
N ILE A 301 16.60 26.07 24.20
CA ILE A 301 15.52 25.09 24.06
C ILE A 301 14.64 25.42 22.84
N ARG A 302 14.38 26.70 22.58
CA ARG A 302 13.65 27.14 21.38
C ARG A 302 14.38 26.75 20.09
N THR A 303 15.70 26.92 20.04
CA THR A 303 16.54 26.50 18.91
C THR A 303 16.48 24.98 18.71
N ALA A 304 16.51 24.21 19.80
CA ALA A 304 16.37 22.75 19.74
C ALA A 304 15.02 22.32 19.13
N ILE A 305 13.92 22.98 19.53
CA ILE A 305 12.58 22.76 18.97
C ILE A 305 12.56 23.11 17.47
N GLU A 306 13.14 24.24 17.06
CA GLU A 306 13.23 24.64 15.65
C GLU A 306 14.00 23.64 14.79
N GLN A 307 15.04 23.01 15.33
CA GLN A 307 15.78 21.95 14.64
C GLN A 307 15.03 20.60 14.59
N LEU A 308 14.09 20.37 15.51
CA LEU A 308 13.24 19.17 15.49
C LEU A 308 12.09 19.28 14.49
N ILE A 309 11.44 20.45 14.37
CA ILE A 309 10.27 20.66 13.50
C ILE A 309 10.41 20.17 12.06
N PRO A 310 11.54 20.37 11.33
CA PRO A 310 11.67 19.88 9.96
C PRO A 310 11.94 18.37 9.87
N LYS A 311 12.20 17.68 10.99
CA LYS A 311 12.45 16.23 11.00
C LYS A 311 11.13 15.46 10.91
N ARG A 312 11.18 14.25 10.33
CA ARG A 312 10.02 13.37 10.17
C ARG A 312 9.31 13.15 11.51
N GLY A 313 7.98 13.31 11.49
CA GLY A 313 7.13 13.01 12.64
C GLY A 313 7.00 14.12 13.66
N PHE A 314 7.59 15.29 13.39
CA PHE A 314 7.47 16.50 14.16
C PHE A 314 6.83 17.60 13.33
N SER A 315 6.00 18.40 13.99
CA SER A 315 5.38 19.58 13.40
C SER A 315 5.43 20.73 14.40
N ALA A 316 5.32 21.96 13.90
CA ALA A 316 5.29 23.14 14.76
C ALA A 316 4.01 23.15 15.62
N GLY A 317 4.19 23.20 16.95
CA GLY A 317 3.16 23.64 17.88
C GLY A 317 3.15 25.18 18.01
N PRO A 318 2.33 25.73 18.91
CA PRO A 318 2.28 27.18 19.12
C PRO A 318 3.53 27.72 19.82
N ASP A 319 3.84 28.99 19.56
CA ASP A 319 4.85 29.73 20.32
C ASP A 319 4.20 30.46 21.50
N THR A 320 3.93 29.72 22.57
CA THR A 320 3.23 30.24 23.74
C THR A 320 4.04 31.24 24.56
N ASP A 321 5.35 31.35 24.37
CA ASP A 321 6.20 32.33 25.06
C ASP A 321 5.84 33.78 24.68
N THR A 322 5.26 33.97 23.49
CA THR A 322 4.77 35.27 22.99
C THR A 322 3.63 35.87 23.82
N LEU A 323 2.93 35.06 24.62
CA LEU A 323 1.84 35.50 25.48
C LEU A 323 2.39 36.17 26.75
N GLN A 324 2.71 37.46 26.71
CA GLN A 324 3.26 38.21 27.86
C GLN A 324 2.20 39.08 28.55
N GLY A 325 2.58 39.77 29.64
CA GLY A 325 1.73 40.77 30.32
C GLY A 325 0.45 40.18 30.89
N GLU A 326 -0.71 40.73 30.50
CA GLU A 326 -2.05 40.32 30.96
C GLU A 326 -2.38 38.84 30.72
N ASN A 327 -1.60 38.14 29.88
CA ASN A 327 -1.76 36.72 29.58
C ASN A 327 -1.15 35.81 30.66
N ARG A 328 -0.28 36.32 31.52
CA ARG A 328 0.40 35.53 32.55
C ARG A 328 -0.30 35.67 33.90
N GLY A 329 -0.26 34.61 34.70
CA GLY A 329 -0.82 34.61 36.05
C GLY A 329 -0.08 35.57 36.98
N ASP A 330 -0.73 35.98 38.08
CA ASP A 330 -0.15 36.89 39.07
C ASP A 330 1.17 36.31 39.63
N ILE A 331 2.20 37.14 39.75
CA ILE A 331 3.51 36.80 40.34
C ILE A 331 3.38 36.15 41.73
N LYS A 332 2.30 36.46 42.46
CA LYS A 332 2.01 35.90 43.78
C LYS A 332 1.30 34.55 43.75
N SER A 333 0.68 34.18 42.63
CA SER A 333 -0.22 33.01 42.52
C SER A 333 0.49 31.70 42.13
N ARG A 334 1.75 31.77 41.67
CA ARG A 334 2.48 30.66 41.00
C ARG A 334 1.73 30.04 39.81
N ARG A 335 0.68 30.70 39.31
CA ARG A 335 -0.07 30.27 38.14
C ARG A 335 0.60 30.75 36.87
N HIS A 336 0.34 30.00 35.80
CA HIS A 336 1.10 30.10 34.55
C HIS A 336 0.43 31.08 33.58
N PHE A 337 -0.74 30.73 33.04
CA PHE A 337 -1.60 31.64 32.29
C PHE A 337 -2.71 32.25 33.15
N SER A 338 -3.03 33.51 32.88
CA SER A 338 -4.30 34.13 33.29
C SER A 338 -5.47 33.55 32.52
N SER A 339 -6.71 33.85 32.92
CA SER A 339 -7.92 33.48 32.16
C SER A 339 -7.84 33.86 30.67
N ILE A 340 -7.37 35.09 30.39
CA ILE A 340 -7.23 35.59 29.02
C ILE A 340 -6.10 34.84 28.31
N GLY A 341 -4.98 34.60 29.01
CA GLY A 341 -3.87 33.81 28.49
C GLY A 341 -4.25 32.38 28.14
N GLN A 342 -5.07 31.71 28.97
CA GLN A 342 -5.56 30.34 28.71
C GLN A 342 -6.35 30.27 27.40
N LYS A 343 -7.27 31.22 27.19
CA LYS A 343 -8.10 31.29 25.97
C LYS A 343 -7.28 31.61 24.73
N ARG A 344 -6.30 32.51 24.84
CA ARG A 344 -5.38 32.84 23.72
C ARG A 344 -4.42 31.69 23.41
N ALA A 345 -3.86 31.02 24.41
CA ALA A 345 -3.05 29.82 24.21
C ALA A 345 -3.84 28.69 23.54
N ALA A 346 -5.10 28.48 23.94
CA ALA A 346 -6.00 27.55 23.27
C ALA A 346 -6.24 27.92 21.80
N ALA A 347 -6.45 29.21 21.49
CA ALA A 347 -6.58 29.67 20.12
C ALA A 347 -5.29 29.45 19.29
N MET A 348 -4.11 29.62 19.89
CA MET A 348 -2.84 29.32 19.23
C MET A 348 -2.67 27.82 18.95
N TRP A 349 -3.06 26.97 19.89
CA TRP A 349 -3.10 25.52 19.68
C TRP A 349 -4.09 25.11 18.59
N LEU A 350 -5.26 25.75 18.51
CA LEU A 350 -6.21 25.52 17.41
C LEU A 350 -5.54 25.79 16.06
N THR A 351 -4.84 26.93 15.93
CA THR A 351 -4.12 27.26 14.69
C THR A 351 -3.04 26.22 14.37
N ALA A 352 -2.25 25.77 15.36
CA ALA A 352 -1.24 24.75 15.15
C ALA A 352 -1.85 23.41 14.70
N VAL A 353 -2.93 22.98 15.34
CA VAL A 353 -3.68 21.77 14.95
C VAL A 353 -4.28 21.92 13.55
N ARG A 354 -4.89 23.07 13.22
CA ARG A 354 -5.43 23.34 11.89
C ARG A 354 -4.34 23.25 10.82
N ASN A 355 -3.22 23.93 11.01
CA ASN A 355 -2.11 23.91 10.04
C ASN A 355 -1.57 22.49 9.84
N HIS A 356 -1.44 21.70 10.93
CA HIS A 356 -1.06 20.30 10.84
C HIS A 356 -2.07 19.49 10.01
N LEU A 357 -3.36 19.65 10.27
CA LEU A 357 -4.42 18.94 9.55
C LEU A 357 -4.53 19.38 8.08
N GLU A 358 -4.38 20.67 7.78
CA GLU A 358 -4.32 21.19 6.41
C GLU A 358 -3.10 20.68 5.65
N SER A 359 -1.93 20.62 6.29
CA SER A 359 -0.73 20.01 5.69
C SER A 359 -0.91 18.51 5.45
N THR A 360 -1.65 17.84 6.32
CA THR A 360 -2.03 16.41 6.17
C THR A 360 -3.03 16.23 5.03
N ALA A 361 -3.94 17.19 4.84
CA ALA A 361 -4.87 17.23 3.70
C ALA A 361 -4.13 17.57 2.38
N ALA A 362 -3.15 18.45 2.39
CA ALA A 362 -2.29 18.70 1.23
C ALA A 362 -1.39 17.49 0.91
N ARG A 363 -1.04 16.68 1.93
CA ARG A 363 -0.47 15.32 1.78
C ARG A 363 -1.51 14.26 1.41
N SER A 364 -2.81 14.58 1.38
CA SER A 364 -3.91 13.62 1.10
C SER A 364 -4.18 13.38 -0.39
N GLY A 365 -3.23 13.72 -1.25
CA GLY A 365 -3.19 13.27 -2.64
C GLY A 365 -2.08 12.23 -2.84
N ILE A 366 -2.23 11.39 -3.86
CA ILE A 366 -1.18 10.42 -4.21
C ILE A 366 0.16 11.11 -4.45
N GLN A 367 1.19 10.56 -3.81
CA GLN A 367 2.57 10.91 -4.07
C GLN A 367 3.15 9.89 -5.03
N VAL A 368 3.83 10.38 -6.05
CA VAL A 368 4.49 9.53 -7.03
C VAL A 368 5.92 9.95 -7.14
N GLY A 369 6.83 8.97 -7.18
CA GLY A 369 8.24 9.17 -7.46
C GLY A 369 8.66 8.29 -8.63
N VAL A 370 9.62 8.77 -9.41
CA VAL A 370 10.15 8.06 -10.58
C VAL A 370 11.67 8.17 -10.59
N ALA A 371 12.34 7.13 -11.10
CA ALA A 371 13.78 7.11 -11.27
C ALA A 371 14.18 6.14 -12.39
N GLU A 372 15.37 6.34 -12.95
CA GLU A 372 16.00 5.41 -13.89
C GLU A 372 17.47 5.20 -13.53
N ILE A 373 17.95 3.96 -13.64
CA ILE A 373 19.31 3.55 -13.32
C ILE A 373 19.88 2.72 -14.45
N ASP A 374 21.13 3.00 -14.86
CA ASP A 374 21.84 2.18 -15.86
C ASP A 374 22.17 0.79 -15.30
N ILE A 375 21.78 -0.24 -16.05
CA ILE A 375 22.05 -1.65 -15.78
C ILE A 375 22.82 -2.31 -16.94
N THR A 376 23.43 -1.51 -17.82
CA THR A 376 24.15 -2.00 -19.02
C THR A 376 25.29 -2.94 -18.62
N PRO A 377 25.37 -4.17 -19.16
CA PRO A 377 26.48 -5.09 -18.92
C PRO A 377 27.78 -4.67 -19.62
N PRO A 378 28.93 -5.15 -19.13
CA PRO A 378 30.19 -4.96 -19.84
C PRO A 378 30.22 -5.76 -21.16
N VAL A 379 31.12 -5.33 -22.07
CA VAL A 379 31.51 -6.14 -23.25
C VAL A 379 32.03 -7.50 -22.79
N GLY A 380 31.68 -8.55 -23.52
CA GLY A 380 32.04 -9.94 -23.20
C GLY A 380 31.06 -10.66 -22.26
N PHE A 381 30.03 -9.99 -21.74
CA PHE A 381 28.98 -10.67 -20.98
C PHE A 381 28.01 -11.43 -21.93
N PRO A 382 27.50 -12.63 -21.56
CA PRO A 382 26.55 -13.38 -22.38
C PRO A 382 25.24 -12.63 -22.67
N MET A 383 24.72 -12.76 -23.88
CA MET A 383 23.49 -12.15 -24.36
C MET A 383 22.37 -13.18 -24.48
N ALA A 384 21.18 -12.81 -24.02
CA ALA A 384 19.99 -13.65 -24.04
C ALA A 384 19.32 -13.68 -25.43
N GLY A 385 18.36 -14.58 -25.60
CA GLY A 385 17.40 -14.63 -26.72
C GLY A 385 17.56 -15.83 -27.64
N TYR A 386 18.69 -16.54 -27.58
CA TYR A 386 19.03 -17.61 -28.54
C TYR A 386 19.61 -18.84 -27.82
N TYR A 387 19.41 -20.03 -28.40
CA TYR A 387 19.90 -21.32 -27.87
C TYR A 387 21.40 -21.58 -28.08
N HIS A 388 22.21 -20.52 -28.10
CA HIS A 388 23.68 -20.60 -28.17
C HIS A 388 24.28 -19.36 -27.51
N GLU A 389 25.49 -19.50 -26.96
CA GLU A 389 26.16 -18.38 -26.30
C GLU A 389 26.55 -17.31 -27.33
N ARG A 390 26.23 -16.06 -26.98
CA ARG A 390 26.54 -14.85 -27.73
C ARG A 390 27.20 -13.88 -26.78
N LEU A 391 28.44 -13.50 -27.03
CA LEU A 391 29.15 -12.54 -26.18
C LEU A 391 29.01 -11.14 -26.76
N ALA A 392 28.65 -10.16 -25.93
CA ALA A 392 28.45 -8.81 -26.42
C ALA A 392 29.76 -8.15 -26.85
N GLU A 393 29.71 -7.40 -27.95
CA GLU A 393 30.82 -6.68 -28.60
C GLU A 393 30.74 -5.15 -28.38
N GLY A 394 29.64 -4.66 -27.80
CA GLY A 394 29.46 -3.22 -27.54
C GLY A 394 28.02 -2.86 -27.16
N THR A 395 27.72 -1.56 -27.23
CA THR A 395 26.40 -0.98 -26.88
C THR A 395 25.94 -0.08 -28.02
N ILE A 396 24.70 -0.23 -28.48
CA ILE A 396 24.02 0.72 -29.37
C ILE A 396 23.38 1.80 -28.50
N ASP A 397 22.62 1.38 -27.50
CA ASP A 397 21.94 2.23 -26.53
C ASP A 397 21.87 1.52 -25.16
N PRO A 398 21.85 2.27 -24.04
CA PRO A 398 22.01 1.71 -22.70
C PRO A 398 20.75 0.97 -22.22
N LEU A 399 20.96 -0.07 -21.40
CA LEU A 399 19.91 -0.79 -20.71
C LEU A 399 19.66 -0.16 -19.34
N LYS A 400 18.40 0.04 -18.96
CA LYS A 400 18.01 0.72 -17.72
C LYS A 400 17.04 -0.09 -16.86
N ALA A 401 17.05 0.16 -15.57
CA ALA A 401 15.96 -0.15 -14.64
C ALA A 401 15.18 1.14 -14.35
N LYS A 402 13.89 1.17 -14.67
CA LYS A 402 13.04 2.37 -14.56
C LYS A 402 11.91 2.11 -13.59
N ALA A 403 11.90 2.85 -12.49
CA ALA A 403 10.99 2.62 -11.37
C ALA A 403 9.96 3.75 -11.24
N VAL A 404 8.75 3.36 -10.83
CA VAL A 404 7.73 4.24 -10.28
C VAL A 404 7.32 3.72 -8.90
N VAL A 405 7.21 4.64 -7.94
CA VAL A 405 6.69 4.38 -6.60
C VAL A 405 5.44 5.23 -6.39
N PHE A 406 4.35 4.58 -6.01
CA PHE A 406 3.10 5.21 -5.61
C PHE A 406 2.96 5.15 -4.09
N ARG A 407 2.57 6.26 -3.47
CA ARG A 407 2.34 6.36 -2.04
C ARG A 407 1.08 7.15 -1.76
N GLU A 408 0.18 6.56 -0.99
CA GLU A 408 -1.01 7.21 -0.47
C GLU A 408 -1.31 6.71 0.94
N GLY A 409 -1.37 7.64 1.90
CA GLY A 409 -1.47 7.28 3.32
C GLY A 409 -0.33 6.34 3.75
N GLU A 410 -0.70 5.18 4.28
CA GLU A 410 0.23 4.11 4.68
C GLU A 410 0.53 3.11 3.54
N THR A 411 -0.23 3.15 2.45
CA THR A 411 -0.04 2.23 1.32
C THR A 411 1.08 2.75 0.42
N VAL A 412 2.08 1.90 0.18
CA VAL A 412 3.17 2.16 -0.77
C VAL A 412 3.32 0.98 -1.71
N ALA A 413 3.50 1.26 -3.01
CA ALA A 413 3.69 0.28 -4.07
C ALA A 413 4.83 0.69 -4.99
N ALA A 414 5.59 -0.28 -5.50
CA ALA A 414 6.68 -0.03 -6.45
C ALA A 414 6.54 -0.95 -7.67
N LEU A 415 6.67 -0.37 -8.86
CA LEU A 415 6.87 -1.08 -10.11
C LEU A 415 8.21 -0.65 -10.70
N VAL A 416 9.09 -1.60 -10.99
CA VAL A 416 10.30 -1.36 -11.76
C VAL A 416 10.29 -2.20 -13.02
N VAL A 417 10.53 -1.58 -14.17
CA VAL A 417 10.69 -2.27 -15.45
C VAL A 417 12.14 -2.19 -15.88
N CYS A 418 12.74 -3.34 -16.15
CA CYS A 418 14.15 -3.47 -16.52
C CYS A 418 14.29 -3.83 -18.00
N ASP A 419 15.26 -3.21 -18.67
CA ASP A 419 15.65 -3.56 -20.03
C ASP A 419 16.42 -4.91 -20.05
N LEU A 420 15.66 -5.98 -19.82
CA LEU A 420 16.09 -7.37 -19.70
C LEU A 420 15.19 -8.26 -20.56
N ILE A 421 15.60 -9.50 -20.81
CA ILE A 421 14.75 -10.47 -21.51
C ILE A 421 13.58 -10.96 -20.66
N GLY A 422 13.73 -10.98 -19.34
CA GLY A 422 12.74 -11.53 -18.42
C GLY A 422 13.25 -11.46 -16.99
N ILE A 423 12.35 -11.57 -16.00
CA ILE A 423 12.71 -11.53 -14.58
C ILE A 423 12.68 -12.94 -14.01
N ALA A 424 13.85 -13.50 -13.75
CA ALA A 424 13.98 -14.75 -13.02
C ALA A 424 13.46 -14.60 -11.58
N THR A 425 12.85 -15.65 -11.06
CA THR A 425 12.28 -15.68 -9.70
C THR A 425 13.34 -15.38 -8.64
N ASP A 426 14.57 -15.85 -8.84
CA ASP A 426 15.70 -15.58 -7.95
C ASP A 426 16.07 -14.09 -7.93
N LEU A 427 16.09 -13.42 -9.08
CA LEU A 427 16.37 -11.99 -9.17
C LEU A 427 15.25 -11.19 -8.49
N SER A 428 13.99 -11.55 -8.78
CA SER A 428 12.83 -10.89 -8.17
C SER A 428 12.88 -10.96 -6.64
N LYS A 429 13.13 -12.15 -6.09
CA LYS A 429 13.20 -12.35 -4.63
C LYS A 429 14.30 -11.52 -4.00
N GLU A 430 15.50 -11.50 -4.59
CA GLU A 430 16.63 -10.78 -3.99
C GLU A 430 16.44 -9.26 -4.06
N VAL A 431 15.99 -8.73 -5.20
CA VAL A 431 15.70 -7.29 -5.34
C VAL A 431 14.57 -6.87 -4.39
N ARG A 432 13.46 -7.62 -4.32
CA ARG A 432 12.32 -7.30 -3.43
C ARG A 432 12.74 -7.33 -1.96
N ARG A 433 13.58 -8.29 -1.56
CA ARG A 433 14.09 -8.39 -0.19
C ARG A 433 14.89 -7.15 0.20
N ILE A 434 15.88 -6.76 -0.62
CA ILE A 434 16.75 -5.62 -0.34
C ILE A 434 15.97 -4.30 -0.43
N ALA A 435 15.13 -4.13 -1.45
CA ALA A 435 14.33 -2.92 -1.61
C ALA A 435 13.34 -2.74 -0.46
N ALA A 436 12.67 -3.81 0.00
CA ALA A 436 11.78 -3.76 1.17
C ALA A 436 12.53 -3.37 2.45
N GLU A 437 13.73 -3.92 2.67
CA GLU A 437 14.59 -3.57 3.81
C GLU A 437 14.97 -2.09 3.82
N LYS A 438 15.32 -1.53 2.65
CA LYS A 438 15.75 -0.13 2.51
C LYS A 438 14.62 0.90 2.58
N THR A 439 13.48 0.57 1.99
CA THR A 439 12.38 1.53 1.78
C THR A 439 11.21 1.36 2.75
N GLY A 440 11.10 0.18 3.39
CA GLY A 440 9.93 -0.20 4.18
C GLY A 440 8.71 -0.58 3.35
N ILE A 441 8.80 -0.59 2.01
CA ILE A 441 7.71 -1.05 1.15
C ILE A 441 7.54 -2.58 1.35
N PRO A 442 6.33 -3.08 1.62
CA PRO A 442 6.11 -4.53 1.73
C PRO A 442 6.56 -5.25 0.46
N ALA A 443 7.30 -6.35 0.60
CA ALA A 443 7.81 -7.08 -0.56
C ALA A 443 6.69 -7.51 -1.54
N GLN A 444 5.49 -7.83 -1.03
CA GLN A 444 4.31 -8.13 -1.86
C GLN A 444 3.79 -6.95 -2.70
N ASN A 445 4.20 -5.72 -2.40
CA ASN A 445 3.82 -4.49 -3.11
C ASN A 445 4.93 -4.01 -4.08
N ILE A 446 6.02 -4.77 -4.22
CA ILE A 446 7.12 -4.48 -5.13
C ILE A 446 7.04 -5.48 -6.30
N VAL A 447 6.87 -4.96 -7.51
CA VAL A 447 6.88 -5.73 -8.76
C VAL A 447 8.09 -5.35 -9.59
N ILE A 448 8.76 -6.38 -10.12
CA ILE A 448 9.86 -6.23 -11.07
C ILE A 448 9.43 -6.89 -12.37
N ALA A 449 9.45 -6.14 -13.45
CA ALA A 449 9.09 -6.59 -14.80
C ALA A 449 10.26 -6.38 -15.77
N ALA A 450 10.21 -7.04 -16.91
CA ALA A 450 11.19 -6.88 -17.97
C ALA A 450 10.54 -6.30 -19.23
N THR A 451 11.31 -5.56 -20.03
CA THR A 451 10.84 -5.11 -21.34
C THR A 451 10.82 -6.23 -22.37
N HIS A 452 11.56 -7.32 -22.17
CA HIS A 452 11.75 -8.44 -23.11
C HIS A 452 12.79 -8.21 -24.21
N SER A 453 13.78 -7.33 -24.02
CA SER A 453 14.82 -7.12 -25.03
C SER A 453 15.65 -8.40 -25.28
N HIS A 454 15.72 -8.84 -26.54
CA HIS A 454 16.53 -9.98 -27.00
C HIS A 454 18.02 -9.63 -27.25
N THR A 455 18.40 -8.37 -27.03
CA THR A 455 19.78 -7.92 -26.97
C THR A 455 20.13 -7.40 -25.58
N ALA A 456 19.64 -8.11 -24.57
CA ALA A 456 19.90 -7.90 -23.14
C ALA A 456 20.72 -9.09 -22.57
N PRO A 457 21.27 -9.01 -21.34
CA PRO A 457 22.14 -10.07 -20.81
C PRO A 457 21.42 -11.39 -20.53
N ASP A 458 22.07 -12.51 -20.85
CA ASP A 458 21.74 -13.82 -20.27
C ASP A 458 22.44 -13.95 -18.92
N TYR A 459 21.74 -13.53 -17.87
CA TYR A 459 22.29 -13.46 -16.52
C TYR A 459 21.97 -14.68 -15.65
N MET A 460 21.07 -15.58 -16.07
CA MET A 460 20.44 -16.55 -15.16
C MET A 460 21.44 -17.55 -14.58
N LYS A 461 22.36 -18.06 -15.40
CA LYS A 461 23.44 -18.94 -14.94
C LYS A 461 24.36 -18.25 -13.93
N GLU A 462 24.82 -17.04 -14.25
CA GLU A 462 25.72 -16.27 -13.39
C GLU A 462 25.04 -15.84 -12.08
N LEU A 463 23.73 -15.55 -12.11
CA LEU A 463 22.94 -15.32 -10.91
C LEU A 463 22.83 -16.58 -10.04
N TYR A 464 22.60 -17.74 -10.64
CA TYR A 464 22.51 -19.02 -9.94
C TYR A 464 23.83 -19.35 -9.20
N LEU A 465 24.97 -19.13 -9.87
CA LEU A 465 26.31 -19.29 -9.28
C LEU A 465 26.55 -18.27 -8.15
N TYR A 466 26.23 -16.99 -8.39
CA TYR A 466 26.38 -15.90 -7.41
C TYR A 466 25.63 -16.19 -6.10
N LEU A 467 24.34 -16.53 -6.20
CA LEU A 467 23.51 -16.83 -5.02
C LEU A 467 23.94 -18.12 -4.31
N GLY A 468 24.58 -19.03 -5.05
CA GLY A 468 25.21 -20.23 -4.50
C GLY A 468 26.53 -20.00 -3.80
N LYS A 469 27.11 -18.80 -3.94
CA LYS A 469 28.49 -18.50 -3.57
C LYS A 469 29.50 -19.43 -4.28
N GLU A 470 29.18 -19.83 -5.50
CA GLU A 470 30.04 -20.64 -6.35
C GLU A 470 31.11 -19.78 -7.04
N SER A 471 32.17 -20.41 -7.53
CA SER A 471 33.23 -19.72 -8.26
C SER A 471 32.72 -19.28 -9.64
N GLN A 472 32.98 -18.03 -9.99
CA GLN A 472 32.65 -17.48 -11.32
C GLN A 472 33.65 -16.39 -11.70
N GLU A 473 33.72 -16.08 -12.99
CA GLU A 473 34.58 -15.02 -13.50
C GLU A 473 34.27 -13.67 -12.83
N GLN A 474 35.31 -12.93 -12.46
CA GLN A 474 35.17 -11.69 -11.70
C GLN A 474 34.30 -10.64 -12.42
N LEU A 475 34.43 -10.52 -13.74
CA LEU A 475 33.61 -9.61 -14.56
C LEU A 475 32.13 -9.98 -14.48
N ARG A 476 31.81 -11.27 -14.60
CA ARG A 476 30.44 -11.77 -14.54
C ARG A 476 29.83 -11.56 -13.15
N LYS A 477 30.61 -11.79 -12.10
CA LYS A 477 30.22 -11.50 -10.71
C LYS A 477 29.87 -10.03 -10.49
N GLN A 478 30.74 -9.13 -10.91
CA GLN A 478 30.51 -7.68 -10.77
C GLN A 478 29.25 -7.24 -11.49
N TYR A 479 28.96 -7.85 -12.65
CA TYR A 479 27.72 -7.55 -13.35
C TYR A 479 26.48 -8.02 -12.58
N ILE A 480 26.49 -9.22 -11.99
CA ILE A 480 25.35 -9.68 -11.18
C ILE A 480 25.12 -8.76 -9.97
N GLU A 481 26.16 -8.26 -9.33
CA GLU A 481 26.06 -7.25 -8.27
C GLU A 481 25.41 -5.95 -8.79
N LYS A 482 25.81 -5.48 -9.97
CA LYS A 482 25.19 -4.32 -10.63
C LYS A 482 23.72 -4.59 -10.97
N LEU A 483 23.40 -5.78 -11.48
CA LEU A 483 22.06 -6.18 -11.90
C LEU A 483 21.09 -6.25 -10.72
N ILE A 484 21.53 -6.73 -9.55
CA ILE A 484 20.70 -6.74 -8.32
C ILE A 484 20.55 -5.31 -7.78
N ASN A 485 21.64 -4.56 -7.67
CA ASN A 485 21.62 -3.24 -7.05
C ASN A 485 20.95 -2.16 -7.92
N GLY A 486 20.93 -2.31 -9.24
CA GLY A 486 20.32 -1.34 -10.16
C GLY A 486 18.82 -1.12 -9.93
N PRO A 487 17.97 -2.16 -10.03
CA PRO A 487 16.55 -2.07 -9.72
C PRO A 487 16.27 -1.66 -8.27
N VAL A 488 17.09 -2.11 -7.30
CA VAL A 488 16.99 -1.66 -5.90
C VAL A 488 17.21 -0.15 -5.80
N ALA A 489 18.27 0.37 -6.41
CA ALA A 489 18.58 1.79 -6.41
C ALA A 489 17.51 2.61 -7.14
N ALA A 490 16.93 2.09 -8.23
CA ALA A 490 15.83 2.74 -8.94
C ALA A 490 14.60 2.86 -8.02
N ILE A 491 14.24 1.80 -7.30
CA ILE A 491 13.12 1.82 -6.34
C ILE A 491 13.41 2.79 -5.19
N GLU A 492 14.62 2.74 -4.61
CA GLU A 492 15.05 3.61 -3.51
C GLU A 492 14.98 5.09 -3.91
N GLN A 493 15.56 5.46 -5.06
CA GLN A 493 15.51 6.84 -5.56
C GLN A 493 14.08 7.27 -5.92
N ALA A 494 13.28 6.39 -6.52
CA ALA A 494 11.87 6.69 -6.79
C ALA A 494 11.10 6.90 -5.47
N PHE A 495 11.36 6.10 -4.44
CA PHE A 495 10.74 6.26 -3.12
C PHE A 495 11.13 7.60 -2.46
N GLU A 496 12.41 7.96 -2.51
CA GLU A 496 12.91 9.25 -1.99
C GLU A 496 12.36 10.46 -2.76
N ASN A 497 12.17 10.31 -4.07
CA ASN A 497 11.64 11.35 -4.96
C ASN A 497 10.10 11.40 -4.99
N ALA A 498 9.42 10.63 -4.14
CA ALA A 498 7.96 10.60 -4.10
C ALA A 498 7.39 11.93 -3.57
N LYS A 499 6.61 12.61 -4.41
CA LYS A 499 6.00 13.91 -4.10
C LYS A 499 4.60 14.04 -4.69
N PRO A 500 3.76 14.98 -4.21
CA PRO A 500 2.40 15.16 -4.73
C PRO A 500 2.38 15.23 -6.25
N THR A 501 1.45 14.52 -6.89
CA THR A 501 1.43 14.33 -8.35
C THR A 501 -0.01 14.34 -8.86
N VAL A 502 -0.25 15.06 -9.94
CA VAL A 502 -1.50 14.93 -10.71
C VAL A 502 -1.33 13.77 -11.69
N LEU A 503 -2.18 12.76 -11.55
CA LEU A 503 -2.25 11.63 -12.45
C LEU A 503 -3.32 11.84 -13.51
N ALA A 504 -3.03 11.48 -14.76
CA ALA A 504 -4.02 11.43 -15.82
C ALA A 504 -3.86 10.16 -16.65
N THR A 505 -4.99 9.54 -17.01
CA THR A 505 -5.03 8.24 -17.70
C THR A 505 -5.85 8.28 -18.99
N GLY A 506 -5.66 7.26 -19.81
CA GLY A 506 -6.40 7.00 -21.05
C GLY A 506 -5.62 6.00 -21.90
N SER A 507 -6.03 5.86 -23.15
CA SER A 507 -5.31 5.05 -24.12
C SER A 507 -5.17 5.76 -25.46
N ALA A 508 -4.14 5.38 -26.20
CA ALA A 508 -3.99 5.64 -27.62
C ALA A 508 -4.19 4.34 -28.40
N THR A 509 -4.37 4.44 -29.71
CA THR A 509 -4.31 3.29 -30.62
C THR A 509 -3.10 3.46 -31.51
N GLN A 510 -2.35 2.37 -31.77
CA GLN A 510 -1.25 2.43 -32.75
C GLN A 510 -1.76 3.01 -34.08
N LYS A 511 -1.16 4.10 -34.57
CA LYS A 511 -1.54 4.70 -35.86
C LYS A 511 -1.02 3.90 -37.04
N THR A 512 0.19 3.36 -36.87
CA THR A 512 0.86 2.49 -37.83
C THR A 512 0.82 1.07 -37.29
N PRO A 513 0.39 0.07 -38.06
CA PRO A 513 0.49 -1.33 -37.64
C PRO A 513 1.95 -1.74 -37.45
N VAL A 514 2.32 -1.98 -36.19
CA VAL A 514 3.65 -2.48 -35.82
C VAL A 514 3.60 -3.86 -35.14
N ALA A 515 2.43 -4.24 -34.63
CA ALA A 515 2.20 -5.53 -33.98
C ALA A 515 1.37 -6.48 -34.85
N PHE A 516 1.80 -7.74 -34.94
CA PHE A 516 1.18 -8.80 -35.73
C PHE A 516 1.14 -10.11 -34.94
N ASN A 517 0.04 -10.85 -35.03
CA ASN A 517 0.00 -12.21 -34.49
C ASN A 517 0.93 -13.09 -35.31
N ARG A 518 1.86 -13.78 -34.64
CA ARG A 518 2.88 -14.59 -35.32
C ARG A 518 2.46 -16.03 -35.59
N ARG A 519 1.28 -16.45 -35.09
CA ARG A 519 0.73 -17.80 -35.24
C ARG A 519 -0.36 -17.83 -36.33
N PHE A 520 -0.37 -18.89 -37.14
CA PHE A 520 -1.29 -19.03 -38.27
C PHE A 520 -1.93 -20.42 -38.30
N VAL A 521 -3.24 -20.46 -38.56
CA VAL A 521 -3.98 -21.70 -38.80
C VAL A 521 -3.74 -22.13 -40.24
N MET A 522 -3.35 -23.40 -40.41
CA MET A 522 -3.02 -24.01 -41.69
C MET A 522 -4.20 -24.83 -42.24
N ARG A 523 -4.21 -25.12 -43.55
CA ARG A 523 -5.25 -25.93 -44.22
C ARG A 523 -5.39 -27.36 -43.68
N ASP A 524 -4.31 -27.93 -43.19
CA ASP A 524 -4.29 -29.26 -42.56
C ASP A 524 -4.79 -29.27 -41.11
N GLY A 525 -5.20 -28.11 -40.57
CA GLY A 525 -5.66 -27.93 -39.19
C GLY A 525 -4.55 -27.68 -38.17
N SER A 526 -3.27 -27.76 -38.56
CA SER A 526 -2.14 -27.40 -37.70
C SER A 526 -2.03 -25.90 -37.47
N VAL A 527 -1.29 -25.49 -36.43
CA VAL A 527 -0.86 -24.10 -36.25
C VAL A 527 0.65 -24.02 -36.46
N LYS A 528 1.10 -23.01 -37.20
CA LYS A 528 2.52 -22.73 -37.42
C LYS A 528 2.84 -21.27 -37.14
N THR A 529 4.02 -21.03 -36.56
CA THR A 529 4.53 -19.69 -36.30
C THR A 529 5.34 -19.19 -37.50
N TRP A 530 5.46 -17.87 -37.63
CA TRP A 530 6.31 -17.18 -38.63
C TRP A 530 5.97 -17.51 -40.09
N GLN A 531 4.68 -17.64 -40.40
CA GLN A 531 4.23 -17.87 -41.76
C GLN A 531 4.07 -16.56 -42.53
N SER A 532 4.34 -16.61 -43.84
CA SER A 532 3.97 -15.53 -44.76
C SER A 532 2.54 -15.72 -45.25
N LEU A 533 1.78 -14.63 -45.41
CA LEU A 533 0.46 -14.66 -46.05
C LEU A 533 0.51 -15.06 -47.53
N LYS A 534 1.70 -15.14 -48.14
CA LYS A 534 1.89 -15.72 -49.48
C LYS A 534 1.86 -17.25 -49.50
N ASN A 535 2.00 -17.90 -48.34
CA ASN A 535 1.89 -19.36 -48.24
C ASN A 535 0.42 -19.76 -48.48
N PRO A 536 0.09 -20.52 -49.54
CA PRO A 536 -1.30 -20.89 -49.87
C PRO A 536 -1.96 -21.79 -48.82
N GLU A 537 -1.16 -22.41 -47.95
CA GLU A 537 -1.63 -23.25 -46.85
C GLU A 537 -2.06 -22.44 -45.63
N VAL A 538 -1.76 -21.14 -45.56
CA VAL A 538 -2.23 -20.26 -44.48
C VAL A 538 -3.70 -19.90 -44.72
N ILE A 539 -4.55 -20.17 -43.72
CA ILE A 539 -5.96 -19.76 -43.74
C ILE A 539 -6.11 -18.35 -43.13
N ARG A 540 -5.58 -18.16 -41.92
CA ARG A 540 -5.70 -16.91 -41.14
C ARG A 540 -4.70 -16.88 -39.99
N ALA A 541 -4.50 -15.71 -39.40
CA ALA A 541 -3.89 -15.59 -38.08
C ALA A 541 -4.67 -16.42 -37.03
N ALA A 542 -3.96 -17.03 -36.09
CA ALA A 542 -4.55 -17.90 -35.08
C ALA A 542 -5.31 -17.10 -34.02
N GLY A 543 -4.79 -15.93 -33.65
CA GLY A 543 -5.35 -15.01 -32.66
C GLY A 543 -5.42 -13.55 -33.15
N PRO A 544 -5.96 -12.65 -32.32
CA PRO A 544 -6.02 -11.22 -32.59
C PRO A 544 -4.66 -10.54 -32.30
N ILE A 545 -4.67 -9.21 -32.27
CA ILE A 545 -3.62 -8.36 -31.73
C ILE A 545 -4.25 -7.38 -30.72
N ASP A 546 -3.46 -6.85 -29.79
CA ASP A 546 -3.86 -5.70 -28.97
C ASP A 546 -3.23 -4.43 -29.55
N THR A 547 -4.08 -3.56 -30.10
CA THR A 547 -3.66 -2.30 -30.73
C THR A 547 -3.61 -1.12 -29.75
N GLU A 548 -4.05 -1.33 -28.51
CA GLU A 548 -4.18 -0.28 -27.51
C GLU A 548 -2.84 0.00 -26.81
N ILE A 549 -2.49 1.28 -26.72
CA ILE A 549 -1.39 1.78 -25.90
C ILE A 549 -2.00 2.43 -24.67
N ALA A 550 -2.03 1.73 -23.53
CA ALA A 550 -2.55 2.28 -22.29
C ALA A 550 -1.55 3.24 -21.64
N LEU A 551 -2.04 4.35 -21.07
CA LEU A 551 -1.20 5.47 -20.60
C LEU A 551 -1.59 5.93 -19.19
N LEU A 552 -0.55 6.25 -18.40
CA LEU A 552 -0.65 6.96 -17.14
C LEU A 552 0.45 8.03 -17.10
N SER A 553 0.06 9.30 -17.10
CA SER A 553 0.97 10.43 -17.01
C SER A 553 1.05 10.97 -15.59
N MET A 554 2.24 11.43 -15.21
CA MET A 554 2.57 11.90 -13.87
C MET A 554 3.04 13.34 -13.96
N THR A 555 2.20 14.28 -13.54
CA THR A 555 2.46 15.71 -13.66
C THR A 555 2.75 16.33 -12.29
N ASP A 556 3.81 17.11 -12.23
CA ASP A 556 4.16 17.93 -11.06
C ASP A 556 3.11 19.05 -10.91
N PRO A 557 2.34 19.11 -9.80
CA PRO A 557 1.24 20.08 -9.66
C PRO A 557 1.74 21.53 -9.59
N GLU A 558 2.97 21.74 -9.11
CA GLU A 558 3.55 23.08 -8.96
C GLU A 558 4.07 23.63 -10.30
N SER A 559 4.90 22.85 -11.00
CA SER A 559 5.49 23.32 -12.27
C SER A 559 4.66 23.01 -13.51
N GLY A 560 3.65 22.15 -13.41
CA GLY A 560 2.89 21.63 -14.56
C GLY A 560 3.70 20.69 -15.48
N ARG A 561 4.97 20.40 -15.16
CA ARG A 561 5.84 19.54 -15.97
C ARG A 561 5.52 18.07 -15.76
N LYS A 562 5.54 17.29 -16.85
CA LYS A 562 5.43 15.82 -16.78
C LYS A 562 6.77 15.24 -16.31
N ARG A 563 6.72 14.48 -15.23
CA ARG A 563 7.89 13.82 -14.62
C ARG A 563 8.05 12.38 -15.07
N GLY A 564 6.94 11.73 -15.38
CA GLY A 564 6.94 10.35 -15.83
C GLY A 564 5.74 10.02 -16.70
N VAL A 565 5.93 9.05 -17.59
CA VAL A 565 4.87 8.44 -18.39
C VAL A 565 5.06 6.94 -18.31
N LEU A 566 4.04 6.25 -17.79
CA LEU A 566 3.91 4.80 -17.91
C LEU A 566 3.08 4.50 -19.15
N SER A 567 3.66 3.71 -20.06
CA SER A 567 3.03 3.23 -21.28
C SER A 567 3.03 1.70 -21.31
N ASN A 568 1.96 1.11 -21.83
CA ASN A 568 1.80 -0.34 -21.92
C ASN A 568 1.29 -0.74 -23.32
N PHE A 569 2.03 -1.61 -24.00
CA PHE A 569 1.72 -2.07 -25.36
C PHE A 569 2.21 -3.49 -25.60
N ALA A 570 1.42 -4.31 -26.30
CA ALA A 570 1.70 -5.72 -26.56
C ALA A 570 2.51 -5.92 -27.85
N LEU A 571 3.83 -6.00 -27.72
CA LEU A 571 4.74 -6.30 -28.83
C LEU A 571 6.04 -6.91 -28.28
N HIS A 572 6.57 -7.92 -28.97
CA HIS A 572 7.87 -8.52 -28.67
C HIS A 572 9.03 -7.57 -28.98
N LEU A 573 10.09 -7.58 -28.15
CA LEU A 573 11.29 -6.76 -28.31
C LEU A 573 12.45 -7.57 -28.89
N ASP A 574 12.22 -8.11 -30.08
CA ASP A 574 13.19 -8.85 -30.89
C ASP A 574 13.51 -8.12 -32.21
N THR A 575 13.44 -6.78 -32.21
CA THR A 575 13.61 -5.97 -33.43
C THR A 575 15.08 -5.67 -33.72
N VAL A 576 15.92 -5.65 -32.68
CA VAL A 576 17.38 -5.51 -32.79
C VAL A 576 18.05 -6.89 -32.73
N GLY A 577 18.94 -7.15 -33.69
CA GLY A 577 19.80 -8.33 -33.72
C GLY A 577 21.28 -7.99 -33.55
N GLY A 578 22.15 -8.99 -33.67
CA GLY A 578 23.60 -8.83 -33.55
C GLY A 578 24.11 -8.94 -32.11
N MET A 579 25.33 -8.46 -31.87
CA MET A 579 26.07 -8.66 -30.62
C MET A 579 26.26 -7.37 -29.80
N LYS A 580 25.42 -6.35 -29.98
CA LYS A 580 25.50 -5.10 -29.20
C LYS A 580 24.26 -4.93 -28.33
N TRP A 581 24.44 -4.41 -27.12
CA TRP A 581 23.34 -4.11 -26.21
C TRP A 581 22.40 -3.05 -26.80
N SER A 582 21.09 -3.28 -26.68
CA SER A 582 20.05 -2.31 -27.02
C SER A 582 18.81 -2.60 -26.18
N ALA A 583 18.17 -1.54 -25.70
CA ALA A 583 16.87 -1.56 -25.04
C ALA A 583 15.72 -1.70 -26.06
N ASP A 584 16.01 -1.86 -27.36
CA ASP A 584 15.06 -2.05 -28.45
C ASP A 584 14.14 -0.81 -28.64
N TYR A 585 12.95 -0.96 -29.24
CA TYR A 585 12.08 0.16 -29.58
C TYR A 585 11.64 1.05 -28.39
N PRO A 586 11.58 0.58 -27.11
CA PRO A 586 11.34 1.46 -25.97
C PRO A 586 12.36 2.60 -25.81
N PHE A 587 13.60 2.43 -26.29
CA PHE A 587 14.59 3.51 -26.32
C PHE A 587 14.11 4.69 -27.18
N PHE A 588 13.52 4.42 -28.34
CA PHE A 588 13.02 5.44 -29.24
C PHE A 588 11.69 6.05 -28.76
N ILE A 589 10.88 5.30 -28.01
CA ILE A 589 9.73 5.86 -27.27
C ILE A 589 10.22 6.88 -26.23
N GLU A 590 11.23 6.52 -25.43
CA GLU A 590 11.85 7.41 -24.45
C GLU A 590 12.38 8.69 -25.11
N ARG A 591 13.11 8.56 -26.23
CA ARG A 591 13.59 9.73 -26.98
C ARG A 591 12.45 10.63 -27.43
N SER A 592 11.40 10.06 -28.01
CA SER A 592 10.23 10.84 -28.47
C SER A 592 9.57 11.60 -27.32
N LEU A 593 9.47 10.99 -26.13
CA LEU A 593 8.93 11.64 -24.94
C LEU A 593 9.85 12.75 -24.42
N ARG A 594 11.16 12.54 -24.40
CA ARG A 594 12.14 13.55 -23.97
C ARG A 594 12.19 14.74 -24.92
N ASP A 595 12.12 14.50 -26.22
CA ASP A 595 12.05 15.55 -27.23
C ASP A 595 10.78 16.39 -27.06
N ALA A 596 9.66 15.78 -26.68
CA ALA A 596 8.37 16.46 -26.50
C ALA A 596 8.19 17.14 -25.13
N LEU A 597 8.70 16.55 -24.05
CA LEU A 597 8.39 16.94 -22.66
C LEU A 597 9.58 17.48 -21.88
N GLY A 598 10.79 17.36 -22.44
CA GLY A 598 12.05 17.73 -21.80
C GLY A 598 12.88 16.54 -21.31
N PRO A 599 14.18 16.74 -21.06
CA PRO A 599 15.14 15.65 -20.81
C PRO A 599 14.91 14.91 -19.48
N ASP A 600 14.24 15.53 -18.51
CA ASP A 600 14.04 15.00 -17.16
C ASP A 600 12.87 14.00 -17.05
N VAL A 601 12.08 13.81 -18.12
CA VAL A 601 10.95 12.88 -18.10
C VAL A 601 11.45 11.43 -18.10
N VAL A 602 10.90 10.61 -17.20
CA VAL A 602 11.16 9.16 -17.16
C VAL A 602 10.09 8.42 -17.99
N SER A 603 10.54 7.68 -19.00
CA SER A 603 9.68 6.83 -19.85
C SER A 603 9.69 5.40 -19.34
N ILE A 604 8.60 4.95 -18.74
CA ILE A 604 8.44 3.58 -18.25
C ILE A 604 7.57 2.83 -19.24
N PHE A 605 8.13 1.83 -19.91
CA PHE A 605 7.43 0.99 -20.88
C PHE A 605 7.20 -0.39 -20.29
N GLY A 606 5.96 -0.74 -19.98
CA GLY A 606 5.58 -2.08 -19.55
C GLY A 606 5.14 -2.93 -20.74
N THR A 607 5.76 -4.09 -20.94
CA THR A 607 5.41 -4.98 -22.05
C THR A 607 4.06 -5.65 -21.82
N GLY A 608 3.15 -5.50 -22.78
CA GLY A 608 1.83 -6.14 -22.79
C GLY A 608 1.90 -7.61 -23.19
N CYS A 609 0.77 -8.32 -23.12
CA CYS A 609 0.69 -9.75 -23.47
C CYS A 609 1.10 -10.02 -24.92
N CYS A 610 2.36 -10.40 -25.14
CA CYS A 610 2.96 -10.50 -26.47
C CYS A 610 3.55 -11.88 -26.79
N GLY A 611 3.21 -12.91 -25.99
CA GLY A 611 3.74 -14.26 -26.18
C GLY A 611 3.48 -14.85 -27.58
N ASP A 612 2.44 -14.38 -28.28
CA ASP A 612 2.11 -14.74 -29.66
C ASP A 612 2.05 -13.54 -30.63
N ILE A 613 2.66 -12.41 -30.25
CA ILE A 613 2.70 -11.17 -31.03
C ILE A 613 4.14 -10.85 -31.40
N ASN A 614 4.41 -10.38 -32.62
CA ASN A 614 5.73 -9.88 -33.03
C ASN A 614 5.64 -8.67 -33.98
N HIS A 615 6.81 -8.17 -34.36
CA HIS A 615 6.97 -6.99 -35.22
C HIS A 615 7.00 -7.32 -36.72
N ALA A 616 7.01 -8.61 -37.09
CA ALA A 616 7.18 -9.05 -38.47
C ALA A 616 5.84 -9.05 -39.21
N ASN A 617 5.68 -8.11 -40.13
CA ASN A 617 4.48 -8.04 -40.97
C ASN A 617 4.39 -9.27 -41.89
N PRO A 618 3.41 -10.18 -41.72
CA PRO A 618 3.34 -11.43 -42.50
C PRO A 618 2.95 -11.19 -43.97
N ALA A 619 2.47 -10.00 -44.32
CA ALA A 619 2.16 -9.58 -45.69
C ALA A 619 3.39 -9.03 -46.45
N SER A 620 4.48 -8.71 -45.75
CA SER A 620 5.65 -8.02 -46.31
C SER A 620 6.96 -8.75 -45.98
N PRO A 621 7.89 -8.90 -46.93
CA PRO A 621 9.24 -9.38 -46.62
C PRO A 621 10.10 -8.31 -45.93
N VAL A 622 9.69 -7.03 -45.99
CA VAL A 622 10.40 -5.92 -45.35
C VAL A 622 9.93 -5.79 -43.92
N ARG A 623 10.86 -5.90 -42.97
CA ARG A 623 10.60 -5.67 -41.54
C ARG A 623 10.69 -4.19 -41.22
N ASN A 624 9.86 -3.75 -40.29
CA ASN A 624 9.99 -2.42 -39.70
C ASN A 624 11.29 -2.37 -38.87
N ASN A 625 12.06 -1.31 -39.01
CA ASN A 625 13.25 -1.08 -38.19
C ASN A 625 12.85 -0.64 -36.78
N VAL A 626 13.74 -0.85 -35.80
CA VAL A 626 13.54 -0.52 -34.39
C VAL A 626 13.16 0.96 -34.15
N ASP A 627 13.82 1.87 -34.88
CA ASP A 627 13.59 3.31 -34.79
C ASP A 627 12.20 3.69 -35.33
N TYR A 628 11.81 3.12 -36.46
CA TYR A 628 10.48 3.31 -37.03
C TYR A 628 9.37 2.87 -36.07
N ILE A 629 9.50 1.68 -35.47
CA ILE A 629 8.52 1.16 -34.51
C ILE A 629 8.43 2.08 -33.30
N GLY A 630 9.56 2.37 -32.66
CA GLY A 630 9.58 3.13 -31.43
C GLY A 630 9.19 4.60 -31.62
N THR A 631 9.59 5.24 -32.71
CA THR A 631 9.13 6.60 -33.05
C THR A 631 7.64 6.62 -33.39
N SER A 632 7.10 5.63 -34.13
CA SER A 632 5.66 5.59 -34.43
C SER A 632 4.80 5.40 -33.18
N LEU A 633 5.25 4.57 -32.24
CA LEU A 633 4.60 4.42 -30.94
C LEU A 633 4.76 5.69 -30.11
N GLY A 634 5.97 6.26 -30.06
CA GLY A 634 6.29 7.52 -29.40
C GLY A 634 5.38 8.67 -29.84
N THR A 635 5.19 8.86 -31.15
CA THR A 635 4.25 9.86 -31.70
C THR A 635 2.80 9.57 -31.28
N SER A 636 2.38 8.31 -31.33
CA SER A 636 1.01 7.93 -30.90
C SER A 636 0.78 8.25 -29.42
N ILE A 637 1.81 8.08 -28.57
CA ILE A 637 1.79 8.42 -27.16
C ILE A 637 1.73 9.94 -26.98
N THR A 638 2.66 10.69 -27.57
CA THR A 638 2.76 12.15 -27.39
C THR A 638 1.49 12.87 -27.82
N ASP A 639 0.87 12.45 -28.94
CA ASP A 639 -0.36 13.04 -29.47
C ASP A 639 -1.59 12.81 -28.57
N GLN A 640 -1.51 11.83 -27.65
CA GLN A 640 -2.58 11.48 -26.73
C GLN A 640 -2.38 12.09 -25.33
N LEU A 641 -1.16 12.49 -24.97
CA LEU A 641 -0.85 12.98 -23.62
C LEU A 641 -1.67 14.18 -23.15
N GLU A 642 -2.04 15.08 -24.07
CA GLU A 642 -2.86 16.26 -23.75
C GLU A 642 -4.36 15.93 -23.63
N LYS A 643 -4.78 14.75 -24.09
CA LYS A 643 -6.17 14.28 -24.09
C LYS A 643 -6.47 13.30 -22.95
N LEU A 644 -5.46 12.97 -22.14
CA LEU A 644 -5.64 12.11 -20.97
C LEU A 644 -6.57 12.77 -19.96
N THR A 645 -7.41 11.96 -19.31
CA THR A 645 -8.34 12.42 -18.29
C THR A 645 -7.64 12.44 -16.93
N PRO A 646 -7.58 13.59 -16.23
CA PRO A 646 -7.05 13.65 -14.87
C PRO A 646 -7.90 12.84 -13.90
N LEU A 647 -7.23 12.03 -13.07
CA LEU A 647 -7.89 11.22 -12.04
C LEU A 647 -8.48 12.10 -10.95
N GLN A 648 -9.73 11.86 -10.59
CA GLN A 648 -10.41 12.55 -9.48
C GLN A 648 -10.21 11.84 -8.15
N ASN A 649 -10.24 10.51 -8.17
CA ASN A 649 -9.91 9.66 -7.04
C ASN A 649 -8.52 9.03 -7.25
N THR A 650 -7.64 9.11 -6.25
CA THR A 650 -6.31 8.51 -6.32
C THR A 650 -6.05 7.43 -5.27
N THR A 651 -7.10 6.84 -4.70
CA THR A 651 -6.98 5.76 -3.71
C THR A 651 -6.08 4.65 -4.21
N LEU A 652 -4.98 4.39 -3.50
CA LEU A 652 -4.02 3.36 -3.85
C LEU A 652 -4.37 2.04 -3.14
N THR A 653 -4.71 1.04 -3.94
CA THR A 653 -4.93 -0.33 -3.46
C THR A 653 -3.94 -1.28 -4.15
N VAL A 654 -3.36 -2.20 -3.39
CA VAL A 654 -2.47 -3.25 -3.90
C VAL A 654 -2.99 -4.60 -3.42
N GLU A 655 -3.25 -5.50 -4.37
CA GLU A 655 -3.67 -6.87 -4.10
C GLU A 655 -2.71 -7.84 -4.78
N SER A 656 -2.34 -8.91 -4.10
CA SER A 656 -1.44 -9.94 -4.63
C SER A 656 -1.95 -11.33 -4.27
N GLN A 657 -1.87 -12.25 -5.22
CA GLN A 657 -2.21 -13.66 -5.02
C GLN A 657 -1.11 -14.56 -5.58
N LEU A 658 -0.68 -15.52 -4.76
CA LEU A 658 0.14 -16.64 -5.22
C LEU A 658 -0.72 -17.67 -5.95
N VAL A 659 -0.45 -17.91 -7.23
CA VAL A 659 -1.11 -18.94 -8.06
C VAL A 659 -0.15 -20.10 -8.27
N LYS A 660 -0.63 -21.34 -8.10
CA LYS A 660 0.16 -22.55 -8.30
C LYS A 660 -0.17 -23.17 -9.65
N LEU A 661 0.59 -22.81 -10.69
CA LEU A 661 0.33 -23.24 -12.06
C LEU A 661 0.84 -24.67 -12.30
N PRO A 662 0.05 -25.57 -12.92
CA PRO A 662 0.48 -26.93 -13.20
C PRO A 662 1.62 -26.97 -14.24
N LEU A 663 2.72 -27.62 -13.89
CA LEU A 663 3.89 -27.80 -14.78
C LEU A 663 3.70 -29.02 -15.70
N GLN A 664 4.27 -28.92 -16.90
CA GLN A 664 4.52 -30.10 -17.74
C GLN A 664 5.48 -31.06 -17.04
N ASP A 665 5.45 -32.32 -17.48
CA ASP A 665 6.31 -33.36 -16.92
C ASP A 665 7.64 -33.46 -17.68
N ALA A 666 8.65 -34.00 -17.00
CA ALA A 666 9.95 -34.34 -17.59
C ALA A 666 10.44 -35.65 -16.97
N SER A 667 10.12 -36.76 -17.62
CA SER A 667 10.55 -38.08 -17.16
C SER A 667 12.08 -38.22 -17.22
N PRO A 668 12.69 -39.08 -16.38
CA PRO A 668 14.13 -39.35 -16.43
C PRO A 668 14.61 -39.76 -17.84
N GLU A 669 13.81 -40.51 -18.59
CA GLU A 669 14.12 -40.93 -19.95
C GLU A 669 14.13 -39.75 -20.93
N GLU A 670 13.17 -38.82 -20.81
CA GLU A 670 13.13 -37.60 -21.61
C GLU A 670 14.28 -36.66 -21.28
N VAL A 671 14.65 -36.53 -20.00
CA VAL A 671 15.83 -35.78 -19.56
C VAL A 671 17.10 -36.38 -20.17
N ALA A 672 17.27 -37.71 -20.08
CA ALA A 672 18.41 -38.40 -20.67
C ALA A 672 18.50 -38.24 -22.20
N ARG A 673 17.36 -38.23 -22.91
CA ARG A 673 17.32 -37.91 -24.35
C ARG A 673 17.71 -36.45 -24.61
N SER A 674 17.23 -35.54 -23.77
CA SER A 674 17.45 -34.10 -23.91
C SER A 674 18.93 -33.76 -23.79
N ILE A 675 19.65 -34.37 -22.83
CA ILE A 675 21.10 -34.25 -22.70
C ILE A 675 21.82 -34.60 -24.01
N LYS A 676 21.48 -35.73 -24.63
CA LYS A 676 22.11 -36.15 -25.90
C LYS A 676 21.89 -35.13 -27.01
N ILE A 677 20.69 -34.56 -27.11
CA ILE A 677 20.35 -33.53 -28.10
C ILE A 677 21.18 -32.26 -27.84
N LEU A 678 21.23 -31.80 -26.59
CA LEU A 678 21.98 -30.61 -26.20
C LEU A 678 23.49 -30.77 -26.40
N GLU A 679 24.04 -31.94 -26.09
CA GLU A 679 25.45 -32.25 -26.36
C GLU A 679 25.80 -32.21 -27.85
N ILE A 680 24.91 -32.72 -28.72
CA ILE A 680 25.08 -32.63 -30.18
C ILE A 680 25.05 -31.15 -30.59
N ALA A 681 24.07 -30.39 -30.11
CA ALA A 681 23.92 -28.97 -30.44
C ALA A 681 25.13 -28.13 -29.97
N HIS A 682 25.60 -28.33 -28.73
CA HIS A 682 26.77 -27.65 -28.16
C HIS A 682 28.06 -27.92 -28.94
N LYS A 683 28.17 -29.09 -29.59
CA LYS A 683 29.30 -29.45 -30.47
C LYS A 683 29.12 -28.93 -31.91
N GLY A 684 28.10 -28.12 -32.18
CA GLY A 684 27.79 -27.59 -33.51
C GLY A 684 27.12 -28.61 -34.45
N GLY A 685 26.64 -29.73 -33.91
CA GLY A 685 25.88 -30.73 -34.67
C GLY A 685 24.48 -30.23 -35.07
N LYS A 686 23.93 -30.79 -36.15
CA LYS A 686 22.57 -30.45 -36.60
C LYS A 686 21.54 -31.20 -35.76
N VAL A 687 20.65 -30.45 -35.12
CA VAL A 687 19.47 -30.95 -34.39
C VAL A 687 18.21 -30.31 -34.97
N ASP A 688 17.09 -31.03 -34.95
CA ASP A 688 15.81 -30.41 -35.28
C ASP A 688 15.51 -29.27 -34.31
N PHE A 689 14.95 -28.16 -34.81
CA PHE A 689 14.70 -26.97 -34.00
C PHE A 689 13.74 -27.26 -32.85
N PHE A 690 12.64 -27.96 -33.09
CA PHE A 690 11.66 -28.26 -32.05
C PHE A 690 12.14 -29.34 -31.08
N GLU A 691 12.97 -30.28 -31.55
CA GLU A 691 13.68 -31.19 -30.64
C GLU A 691 14.63 -30.43 -29.71
N HIS A 692 15.34 -29.41 -30.21
CA HIS A 692 16.23 -28.58 -29.41
C HIS A 692 15.45 -27.77 -28.36
N VAL A 693 14.36 -27.12 -28.77
CA VAL A 693 13.44 -26.40 -27.87
C VAL A 693 12.90 -27.34 -26.78
N THR A 694 12.45 -28.53 -27.18
CA THR A 694 11.92 -29.54 -26.25
C THR A 694 12.99 -30.00 -25.27
N ALA A 695 14.23 -30.19 -25.73
CA ALA A 695 15.34 -30.59 -24.87
C ALA A 695 15.62 -29.54 -23.78
N TYR A 696 15.70 -28.26 -24.15
CA TYR A 696 15.82 -27.16 -23.16
C TYR A 696 14.66 -27.17 -22.16
N LYS A 697 13.42 -27.25 -22.64
CA LYS A 697 12.23 -27.32 -21.79
C LYS A 697 12.32 -28.43 -20.75
N LYS A 698 12.70 -29.64 -21.16
CA LYS A 698 12.79 -30.80 -20.26
C LYS A 698 13.87 -30.63 -19.20
N MET A 699 14.99 -30.01 -19.53
CA MET A 699 16.03 -29.67 -18.54
C MET A 699 15.57 -28.60 -17.54
N ILE A 700 14.82 -27.59 -17.99
CA ILE A 700 14.24 -26.57 -17.09
C ILE A 700 13.21 -27.21 -16.14
N LEU A 701 12.34 -28.07 -16.67
CA LEU A 701 11.36 -28.78 -15.86
C LEU A 701 12.03 -29.70 -14.82
N ASP A 702 13.11 -30.40 -15.18
CA ASP A 702 13.91 -31.21 -14.24
C ASP A 702 14.48 -30.33 -13.11
N GLN A 703 15.07 -29.17 -13.46
CA GLN A 703 15.60 -28.20 -12.50
C GLN A 703 14.56 -27.71 -11.50
N ILE A 704 13.35 -27.40 -11.96
CA ILE A 704 12.30 -26.79 -11.15
C ILE A 704 11.57 -27.86 -10.31
N ARG A 705 11.21 -28.99 -10.92
CA ARG A 705 10.35 -30.00 -10.26
C ARG A 705 11.07 -30.70 -9.11
N HIS A 706 12.39 -30.88 -9.19
CA HIS A 706 13.14 -31.73 -8.26
C HIS A 706 14.12 -30.95 -7.39
N LYS A 707 14.18 -31.28 -6.09
CA LYS A 707 15.24 -30.76 -5.19
C LYS A 707 16.63 -31.23 -5.60
N LYS A 708 16.70 -32.42 -6.20
CA LYS A 708 17.89 -33.00 -6.81
C LYS A 708 17.47 -33.39 -8.23
N PRO A 709 17.77 -32.57 -9.24
CA PRO A 709 17.47 -32.86 -10.63
C PRO A 709 18.10 -34.19 -11.07
N HIS A 710 17.49 -34.84 -12.06
CA HIS A 710 17.98 -36.10 -12.62
C HIS A 710 19.33 -35.93 -13.34
N ALA A 711 19.64 -34.71 -13.80
CA ALA A 711 20.88 -34.37 -14.46
C ALA A 711 21.52 -33.09 -13.91
N ASN A 712 22.81 -32.88 -14.16
CA ASN A 712 23.47 -31.62 -13.85
C ASN A 712 23.08 -30.56 -14.90
N THR A 713 21.91 -29.95 -14.71
CA THR A 713 21.32 -28.94 -15.60
C THR A 713 22.27 -27.78 -15.90
N LEU A 714 23.12 -27.39 -14.94
CA LEU A 714 24.09 -26.30 -15.06
C LEU A 714 25.13 -26.50 -16.20
N GLU A 715 25.38 -27.76 -16.59
CA GLU A 715 26.27 -28.11 -17.71
C GLU A 715 25.60 -27.97 -19.08
N HIS A 716 24.27 -27.90 -19.12
CA HIS A 716 23.48 -28.03 -20.34
C HIS A 716 22.61 -26.82 -20.68
N ILE A 717 22.17 -26.04 -19.69
CA ILE A 717 21.30 -24.89 -19.90
C ILE A 717 21.79 -23.67 -19.11
N THR A 718 21.45 -22.48 -19.60
CA THR A 718 21.61 -21.22 -18.86
C THR A 718 20.28 -20.73 -18.30
N TRP A 719 19.18 -20.97 -19.02
CA TRP A 719 17.84 -20.52 -18.66
C TRP A 719 17.14 -21.47 -17.69
N GLY A 720 16.23 -20.94 -16.87
CA GLY A 720 15.44 -21.73 -15.93
C GLY A 720 16.22 -22.30 -14.74
N LEU A 721 17.51 -21.98 -14.63
CA LEU A 721 18.30 -22.22 -13.42
C LEU A 721 17.77 -21.33 -12.29
N SER A 722 17.19 -21.95 -11.27
CA SER A 722 16.72 -21.26 -10.07
C SER A 722 17.02 -22.10 -8.83
N ARG A 723 17.48 -21.42 -7.78
CA ARG A 723 17.60 -21.98 -6.43
C ARG A 723 16.28 -21.91 -5.68
N SER A 724 15.52 -20.83 -5.88
CA SER A 724 14.27 -20.59 -5.16
C SER A 724 13.13 -21.50 -5.59
N LEU A 725 13.22 -22.08 -6.79
CA LEU A 725 12.21 -22.96 -7.36
C LEU A 725 12.61 -24.44 -7.30
N ALA A 726 13.83 -24.78 -6.88
CA ALA A 726 14.29 -26.16 -6.81
C ALA A 726 13.37 -27.00 -5.90
N GLY A 727 12.71 -28.00 -6.47
CA GLY A 727 11.76 -28.85 -5.76
C GLY A 727 10.37 -28.23 -5.60
N ALA A 728 9.94 -27.37 -6.52
CA ALA A 728 8.56 -26.87 -6.60
C ALA A 728 7.53 -28.01 -6.81
N GLY A 729 7.98 -29.18 -7.28
CA GLY A 729 7.12 -30.31 -7.59
C GLY A 729 6.29 -30.05 -8.84
N GLU A 730 5.06 -30.55 -8.88
CA GLU A 730 4.22 -30.50 -10.08
C GLU A 730 3.57 -29.14 -10.35
N ARG A 731 3.77 -28.15 -9.46
CA ARG A 731 3.13 -26.83 -9.59
C ARG A 731 4.11 -25.71 -9.30
N LEU A 732 4.24 -24.79 -10.26
CA LEU A 732 5.06 -23.60 -10.15
C LEU A 732 4.30 -22.49 -9.41
N PRO A 733 4.79 -22.00 -8.26
CA PRO A 733 4.22 -20.83 -7.60
C PRO A 733 4.61 -19.56 -8.37
N VAL A 734 3.61 -18.74 -8.73
CA VAL A 734 3.79 -17.45 -9.39
C VAL A 734 2.95 -16.38 -8.72
N ASP A 735 3.41 -15.14 -8.74
CA ASP A 735 2.66 -13.99 -8.22
C ASP A 735 1.78 -13.38 -9.32
N VAL A 736 0.51 -13.11 -9.00
CA VAL A 736 -0.33 -12.15 -9.73
C VAL A 736 -0.54 -10.96 -8.82
N THR A 737 -0.17 -9.77 -9.29
CA THR A 737 -0.28 -8.53 -8.52
C THR A 737 -1.10 -7.51 -9.28
N VAL A 738 -2.01 -6.83 -8.58
CA VAL A 738 -2.84 -5.75 -9.11
C VAL A 738 -2.60 -4.51 -8.27
N MET A 739 -2.18 -3.42 -8.91
CA MET A 739 -2.11 -2.08 -8.31
C MET A 739 -3.21 -1.22 -8.94
N THR A 740 -4.09 -0.65 -8.13
CA THR A 740 -5.18 0.21 -8.63
C THR A 740 -5.07 1.61 -8.06
N ILE A 741 -5.42 2.61 -8.86
CA ILE A 741 -5.43 4.02 -8.46
C ILE A 741 -6.82 4.57 -8.75
N GLY A 742 -7.55 4.90 -7.69
CA GLY A 742 -8.96 5.27 -7.76
C GLY A 742 -9.81 4.17 -8.38
N ASP A 743 -10.86 4.56 -9.09
CA ASP A 743 -11.79 3.68 -9.79
C ASP A 743 -11.50 3.56 -11.31
N GLU A 744 -10.50 4.28 -11.81
CA GLU A 744 -10.22 4.36 -13.25
C GLU A 744 -9.03 3.52 -13.72
N VAL A 745 -8.00 3.32 -12.89
CA VAL A 745 -6.73 2.71 -13.32
C VAL A 745 -6.44 1.40 -12.59
N ALA A 746 -6.07 0.38 -13.35
CA ALA A 746 -5.46 -0.83 -12.84
C ALA A 746 -4.19 -1.21 -13.62
N ILE A 747 -3.16 -1.64 -12.90
CA ILE A 747 -1.93 -2.24 -13.43
C ILE A 747 -1.92 -3.69 -12.95
N VAL A 748 -2.05 -4.63 -13.89
CA VAL A 748 -2.05 -6.07 -13.64
C VAL A 748 -0.70 -6.62 -14.07
N CYS A 749 0.02 -7.23 -13.14
CA CYS A 749 1.34 -7.79 -13.38
C CYS A 749 1.26 -9.31 -13.46
N LEU A 750 1.72 -9.89 -14.56
CA LEU A 750 1.64 -11.32 -14.87
C LEU A 750 3.04 -11.91 -15.12
N PRO A 751 3.29 -13.19 -14.77
CA PRO A 751 4.55 -13.87 -15.07
C PRO A 751 4.66 -14.22 -16.56
N GLY A 752 5.88 -14.51 -17.03
CA GLY A 752 6.16 -15.10 -18.36
C GLY A 752 5.65 -14.31 -19.57
N GLU A 753 5.64 -15.00 -20.71
CA GLU A 753 5.16 -14.50 -22.01
C GLU A 753 3.72 -15.00 -22.25
N VAL A 754 2.74 -14.15 -21.96
CA VAL A 754 1.31 -14.43 -21.97
C VAL A 754 0.73 -14.17 -23.36
N PHE A 755 -0.14 -15.07 -23.83
CA PHE A 755 -0.86 -14.87 -25.08
C PHE A 755 -1.82 -13.67 -25.01
N VAL A 756 -1.93 -12.94 -26.13
CA VAL A 756 -2.68 -11.68 -26.19
C VAL A 756 -4.15 -11.84 -25.79
N GLU A 757 -4.78 -12.97 -26.13
CA GLU A 757 -6.20 -13.20 -25.84
C GLU A 757 -6.48 -13.23 -24.33
N LEU A 758 -5.54 -13.71 -23.54
CA LEU A 758 -5.66 -13.75 -22.08
C LEU A 758 -5.61 -12.32 -21.50
N GLY A 759 -4.70 -11.49 -22.00
CA GLY A 759 -4.62 -10.07 -21.64
C GLY A 759 -5.88 -9.30 -22.05
N LEU A 760 -6.37 -9.51 -23.27
CA LEU A 760 -7.62 -8.93 -23.76
C LEU A 760 -8.83 -9.37 -22.94
N ALA A 761 -8.88 -10.64 -22.52
CA ALA A 761 -9.95 -11.13 -21.63
C ALA A 761 -9.93 -10.43 -20.26
N ILE A 762 -8.75 -10.16 -19.69
CA ILE A 762 -8.62 -9.38 -18.44
C ILE A 762 -9.10 -7.95 -18.67
N LYS A 763 -8.61 -7.27 -19.72
CA LYS A 763 -9.02 -5.90 -20.05
C LYS A 763 -10.54 -5.79 -20.23
N GLN A 764 -11.14 -6.70 -20.99
CA GLN A 764 -12.57 -6.69 -21.28
C GLN A 764 -13.44 -6.90 -20.03
N ALA A 765 -12.98 -7.71 -19.08
CA ALA A 765 -13.72 -8.03 -17.85
C ALA A 765 -13.32 -7.17 -16.64
N SER A 766 -12.39 -6.23 -16.83
CA SER A 766 -11.91 -5.34 -15.78
C SER A 766 -12.99 -4.31 -15.37
N PRO A 767 -13.16 -4.04 -14.08
CA PRO A 767 -14.03 -2.95 -13.61
C PRO A 767 -13.37 -1.56 -13.77
N PHE A 768 -12.11 -1.49 -14.19
CA PHE A 768 -11.36 -0.25 -14.36
C PHE A 768 -11.28 0.16 -15.84
N LYS A 769 -11.46 1.45 -16.10
CA LYS A 769 -11.51 2.01 -17.45
C LYS A 769 -10.19 1.86 -18.21
N THR A 770 -9.07 2.14 -17.55
CA THR A 770 -7.73 1.89 -18.09
C THR A 770 -7.11 0.71 -17.36
N THR A 771 -6.97 -0.41 -18.05
CA THR A 771 -6.36 -1.62 -17.49
C THR A 771 -5.08 -1.94 -18.24
N MET A 772 -3.94 -1.73 -17.60
CA MET A 772 -2.62 -2.09 -18.12
C MET A 772 -2.29 -3.52 -17.73
N ILE A 773 -1.81 -4.32 -18.66
CA ILE A 773 -1.33 -5.68 -18.38
C ILE A 773 0.17 -5.69 -18.64
N ILE A 774 0.99 -5.86 -17.60
CA ILE A 774 2.45 -5.92 -17.71
C ILE A 774 2.87 -7.38 -17.48
N GLU A 775 3.34 -8.04 -18.52
CA GLU A 775 3.83 -9.42 -18.43
C GLU A 775 5.30 -9.48 -17.99
N LEU A 776 5.89 -10.68 -18.00
CA LEU A 776 7.29 -10.91 -17.58
C LEU A 776 7.62 -10.38 -16.17
N SER A 777 6.61 -10.35 -15.31
CA SER A 777 6.70 -9.84 -13.95
C SER A 777 7.05 -10.94 -12.96
N ASN A 778 8.08 -10.72 -12.15
CA ASN A 778 8.55 -11.55 -11.02
C ASN A 778 9.00 -12.99 -11.33
N THR A 779 8.51 -13.62 -12.39
CA THR A 779 8.80 -15.02 -12.75
C THR A 779 8.76 -15.18 -14.27
N VAL A 780 9.87 -15.59 -14.87
CA VAL A 780 9.99 -15.93 -16.30
C VAL A 780 10.05 -17.43 -16.54
N GLU A 781 10.20 -18.24 -15.48
CA GLU A 781 10.35 -19.69 -15.56
C GLU A 781 9.11 -20.43 -16.09
N THR A 782 7.99 -19.74 -16.28
CA THR A 782 6.83 -20.24 -17.06
C THR A 782 7.13 -20.34 -18.56
N ILE A 783 8.11 -19.58 -19.05
CA ILE A 783 8.43 -19.33 -20.46
C ILE A 783 7.20 -18.74 -21.18
N TYR A 784 6.47 -19.55 -21.93
CA TYR A 784 5.22 -19.16 -22.59
C TYR A 784 4.00 -19.56 -21.78
N ILE A 785 2.96 -18.74 -21.84
CA ILE A 785 1.64 -19.00 -21.25
C ILE A 785 0.57 -18.90 -22.34
N PRO A 786 0.34 -19.98 -23.10
CA PRO A 786 -0.75 -20.06 -24.07
C PRO A 786 -2.11 -20.22 -23.38
N HIS A 787 -3.18 -19.80 -24.06
CA HIS A 787 -4.54 -20.20 -23.70
C HIS A 787 -4.74 -21.71 -23.96
N ARG A 788 -5.69 -22.35 -23.27
CA ARG A 788 -5.93 -23.80 -23.32
C ARG A 788 -6.08 -24.35 -24.73
N ALA A 789 -6.86 -23.67 -25.58
CA ALA A 789 -7.11 -24.14 -26.94
C ALA A 789 -5.87 -24.10 -27.85
N ALA A 790 -4.87 -23.25 -27.56
CA ALA A 790 -3.64 -23.18 -28.36
C ALA A 790 -2.85 -24.49 -28.33
N TYR A 791 -2.94 -25.25 -27.23
CA TYR A 791 -2.23 -26.51 -27.05
C TYR A 791 -2.61 -27.57 -28.08
N ALA A 792 -3.86 -27.56 -28.56
CA ALA A 792 -4.31 -28.49 -29.59
C ALA A 792 -3.65 -28.23 -30.96
N GLY A 793 -3.27 -26.96 -31.24
CA GLY A 793 -2.64 -26.56 -32.50
C GLY A 793 -1.12 -26.66 -32.52
N GLY A 794 -0.45 -26.71 -31.35
CA GLY A 794 1.00 -26.82 -31.24
C GLY A 794 1.78 -25.55 -31.62
N SER A 795 2.89 -25.72 -32.34
CA SER A 795 3.89 -24.70 -32.69
C SER A 795 4.82 -24.27 -31.54
N TYR A 796 5.66 -23.26 -31.79
CA TYR A 796 6.77 -22.83 -30.94
C TYR A 796 6.38 -22.53 -29.49
N GLU A 797 5.44 -21.63 -29.27
CA GLU A 797 5.09 -21.15 -27.93
C GLU A 797 4.53 -22.27 -27.05
N VAL A 798 3.69 -23.14 -27.63
CA VAL A 798 3.13 -24.31 -26.95
C VAL A 798 4.20 -25.36 -26.67
N THR A 799 5.11 -25.57 -27.63
CA THR A 799 6.23 -26.52 -27.48
C THR A 799 7.17 -26.07 -26.37
N ASN A 800 7.40 -24.76 -26.25
CA ASN A 800 8.35 -24.17 -25.32
C ASN A 800 7.73 -23.85 -23.94
N SER A 801 6.40 -23.79 -23.81
CA SER A 801 5.73 -23.58 -22.52
C SER A 801 6.07 -24.68 -21.51
N ASN A 802 6.42 -24.27 -20.29
CA ASN A 802 6.60 -25.18 -19.16
C ASN A 802 5.28 -25.61 -18.52
N LEU A 803 4.14 -25.05 -18.96
CA LEU A 803 2.86 -25.17 -18.26
C LEU A 803 1.90 -26.13 -18.96
N GLN A 804 1.02 -26.74 -18.18
CA GLN A 804 -0.09 -27.54 -18.70
C GLN A 804 -1.21 -26.65 -19.26
N PRO A 805 -2.03 -27.16 -20.20
CA PRO A 805 -3.20 -26.44 -20.71
C PRO A 805 -4.13 -25.96 -19.58
N GLY A 806 -4.65 -24.74 -19.69
CA GLY A 806 -5.51 -24.15 -18.66
C GLY A 806 -4.79 -23.18 -17.70
N SER A 807 -3.46 -23.16 -17.71
CA SER A 807 -2.68 -22.31 -16.80
C SER A 807 -2.86 -20.82 -17.06
N GLY A 808 -3.01 -20.42 -18.33
CA GLY A 808 -3.31 -19.04 -18.69
C GLY A 808 -4.66 -18.57 -18.14
N GLU A 809 -5.69 -19.39 -18.23
CA GLU A 809 -7.01 -19.10 -17.69
C GLU A 809 -6.99 -18.96 -16.16
N MET A 810 -6.17 -19.76 -15.45
CA MET A 810 -5.98 -19.59 -13.99
C MET A 810 -5.43 -18.20 -13.63
N LEU A 811 -4.54 -17.64 -14.46
CA LEU A 811 -4.03 -16.28 -14.24
C LEU A 811 -5.10 -15.23 -14.51
N VAL A 812 -5.91 -15.40 -15.56
CA VAL A 812 -7.06 -14.51 -15.85
C VAL A 812 -8.04 -14.51 -14.68
N GLU A 813 -8.41 -15.69 -14.17
CA GLU A 813 -9.30 -15.82 -13.01
C GLU A 813 -8.74 -15.13 -11.77
N ALA A 814 -7.46 -15.32 -11.46
CA ALA A 814 -6.79 -14.67 -10.35
C ALA A 814 -6.76 -13.15 -10.50
N ALA A 815 -6.36 -12.64 -11.67
CA ALA A 815 -6.32 -11.20 -11.94
C ALA A 815 -7.70 -10.55 -11.81
N LEU A 816 -8.74 -11.16 -12.40
CA LEU A 816 -10.11 -10.64 -12.33
C LEU A 816 -10.69 -10.68 -10.91
N LYS A 817 -10.33 -11.68 -10.11
CA LYS A 817 -10.69 -11.73 -8.70
C LYS A 817 -10.08 -10.53 -7.95
N LEU A 818 -8.77 -10.32 -8.08
CA LEU A 818 -8.07 -9.22 -7.41
C LEU A 818 -8.60 -7.84 -7.86
N LEU A 819 -8.87 -7.67 -9.15
CA LEU A 819 -9.47 -6.44 -9.69
C LEU A 819 -10.84 -6.15 -9.07
N ARG A 820 -11.70 -7.15 -8.90
CA ARG A 820 -13.03 -6.99 -8.27
C ARG A 820 -12.91 -6.68 -6.77
N GLU A 821 -11.97 -7.33 -6.08
CA GLU A 821 -11.69 -7.05 -4.67
C GLU A 821 -11.21 -5.61 -4.48
N ALA A 822 -10.27 -5.15 -5.31
CA ALA A 822 -9.78 -3.77 -5.28
C ALA A 822 -10.89 -2.75 -5.61
N ALA A 823 -11.69 -2.99 -6.66
CA ALA A 823 -12.79 -2.11 -7.03
C ALA A 823 -13.88 -2.02 -5.94
N THR A 824 -14.08 -3.08 -5.14
CA THR A 824 -15.02 -3.06 -4.02
C THR A 824 -14.50 -2.17 -2.90
N LYS A 825 -13.20 -2.24 -2.59
CA LYS A 825 -12.56 -1.37 -1.58
C LYS A 825 -12.64 0.10 -1.99
N ASN A 826 -12.40 0.40 -3.26
CA ASN A 826 -12.39 1.78 -3.77
C ASN A 826 -13.80 2.42 -3.86
N LYS A 827 -14.89 1.64 -3.73
CA LYS A 827 -16.29 2.13 -3.71
C LYS A 827 -16.84 2.37 -2.30
N THR A 828 -16.12 1.94 -1.27
CA THR A 828 -16.53 2.06 0.14
C THR A 828 -15.87 3.24 0.88
N ASP A 829 -15.09 4.04 0.15
CA ASP A 829 -14.57 5.36 0.55
C ASP A 829 -15.36 6.45 -0.20
#